data_AF-A0A2T0JRB9-F1
#
_entry.id   AF-A0A2T0JRB9-F1
#
_cell.length_a   1.000
_cell.length_b   1.000
_cell.length_c   1.000
_cell.angle_alpha   90.00
_cell.angle_beta   90.00
_cell.angle_gamma   90.00
#
_symmetry.space_group_name_H-M   'P 1'
#
loop_
_entity.id
_entity.type
_entity.pdbx_description
1 polymer ?
#
loop_
_entity_poly.entity_id
_entity_poly.type
_entity_poly.pdbx_seq_one_letter_code
_entity_poly.pdbx_strand_id
1 'polypeptide(L)'
;MPDRIHVSFADRDRAWAEWARWHLEKAGHATELDSVDRAPGTNVVEAMNRAVRRANPMLVLLSAAYLDPDRLTTDEWTARMAQRRKDPAAKLIALRVENVDLSDGLWAPIAVPDVFGLSPEQAVVQLLDAVRQVADPAPAGALRPAPPAYPGRPNAGEPGPRPPGSLPPVWNLTRRNPGFTGRDTMLNRLHDTLRGDSRVAVQALHGLGGVGKTQLALEYAHRFAGEYDIVWWIPAERPELIGDHLATLAQDEQLRLFPAGTPTPDSMRALRAHLRQAGRWLLIFDNAEDRDHLAPWLPDGPGHLLITSRNPNWAGVAQPVDVDVFTRAESIALLRTSLADIDEDTADRLAGHLGDLPLAVGQALELLAETRMPVYTYLSDLAAHTAELMREGGPPAGYPLSLAATVGLTADRLRAADPAAGQLLTLCAHLGPAPIPTDLFTAHPDPLPKPLQKIARKPVAFARTLAQLGRFGLARLTDRGPVLHRLVQAVVRDTDPRPDVNRGIAERLLAAARPDDGKLPQWWPRWAVLLPHILAVDPATSDNRQLRQTANDAVWHLMARGEAANALPLADHLHQAWTRRLGADDESTITIAATLAVVHRQLGDFERSSEIEQDNLTRTRRLLGTDHPHTLNAANNLGRALYRAGEFERARRLDEDTLSRRRRVLGEDHLETLRTTWNLARDLYELGDIARAREIDEGLLVRLRDMHGDDHPDTLRTALALTMDLTGAGEHERARSLGEDTFARRRRVFGDDHPDTLNAAAALARTQSGYGEYDQARRLNEDTLSRRRRVLGDNHPDTLRSVGDLLLNHLHRAGMRDVVSVEPATGGLAALAGIAERRDGPPVFVKAFADVPDEDVFAAEAEGLAVLREPGGMATPEVVLAGRELLVLSMLRPRPGSETFWEEFAHALARMHLSTVHPRFGWHRDNWLGRRRQENTWDDDGFAFFAEHRLLRWMTEPRVEAALGTRDRVALERLCHRLPELLPERPACLTHGDLWTQNLMATPDGRPALIDPAVSYMWAEVDLAHLWTTSPPPEAKRFFAVYAELTGLDDGWRDRMPIIQLRQHLAVLAQFDDDWGAADLIRATLAPFRTSD
;
A
#
# COMPACT_ATOMS: atom_id res chain seq x y z
N MET A 1 -7.42 -42.55 27.95
CA MET A 1 -7.53 -41.31 27.14
C MET A 1 -8.93 -41.28 26.55
N PRO A 2 -9.61 -40.13 26.45
CA PRO A 2 -10.90 -40.07 25.78
C PRO A 2 -10.79 -40.58 24.33
N ASP A 3 -11.82 -41.25 23.84
CA ASP A 3 -11.89 -41.74 22.45
C ASP A 3 -11.72 -40.56 21.48
N ARG A 4 -10.65 -40.55 20.66
CA ARG A 4 -10.42 -39.53 19.62
C ARG A 4 -11.15 -39.92 18.34
N ILE A 5 -11.93 -39.02 17.74
CA ILE A 5 -12.55 -39.24 16.43
C ILE A 5 -11.47 -39.15 15.36
N HIS A 6 -11.28 -40.23 14.62
CA HIS A 6 -10.35 -40.27 13.49
C HIS A 6 -11.05 -39.78 12.23
N VAL A 7 -10.54 -38.72 11.60
CA VAL A 7 -11.12 -38.15 10.37
C VAL A 7 -10.30 -38.61 9.17
N SER A 8 -10.90 -39.44 8.31
CA SER A 8 -10.32 -39.93 7.04
C SER A 8 -10.92 -39.15 5.87
N PHE A 9 -10.05 -38.62 5.01
CA PHE A 9 -10.42 -37.68 3.93
C PHE A 9 -9.40 -37.71 2.77
N ALA A 10 -9.73 -37.14 1.61
CA ALA A 10 -8.78 -36.95 0.51
C ALA A 10 -7.96 -35.67 0.66
N ASP A 11 -6.73 -35.60 0.15
CA ASP A 11 -5.91 -34.38 0.27
C ASP A 11 -6.63 -33.12 -0.27
N ARG A 12 -7.49 -33.30 -1.28
CA ARG A 12 -8.40 -32.28 -1.84
C ARG A 12 -9.46 -31.79 -0.84
N ASP A 13 -9.88 -32.65 0.09
CA ASP A 13 -10.94 -32.43 1.08
C ASP A 13 -10.41 -31.91 2.43
N ARG A 14 -9.12 -31.56 2.51
CA ARG A 14 -8.48 -31.09 3.75
C ARG A 14 -9.24 -29.96 4.43
N ALA A 15 -9.74 -28.99 3.68
CA ALA A 15 -10.51 -27.87 4.22
C ALA A 15 -11.80 -28.36 4.94
N TRP A 16 -12.45 -29.41 4.44
CA TRP A 16 -13.60 -30.03 5.10
C TRP A 16 -13.20 -30.77 6.38
N ALA A 17 -12.06 -31.45 6.37
CA ALA A 17 -11.53 -32.14 7.55
C ALA A 17 -11.17 -31.17 8.67
N GLU A 18 -10.55 -30.03 8.34
CA GLU A 18 -10.20 -29.00 9.32
C GLU A 18 -11.42 -28.25 9.86
N TRP A 19 -12.39 -27.94 8.99
CA TRP A 19 -13.69 -27.40 9.41
C TRP A 19 -14.38 -28.35 10.39
N ALA A 20 -14.44 -29.65 10.05
CA ALA A 20 -15.05 -30.66 10.91
C ALA A 20 -14.31 -30.74 12.26
N ARG A 21 -12.97 -30.84 12.25
CA ARG A 21 -12.14 -30.83 13.47
C ARG A 21 -12.48 -29.65 14.38
N TRP A 22 -12.53 -28.43 13.85
CA TRP A 22 -12.76 -27.24 14.67
C TRP A 22 -14.12 -27.28 15.38
N HIS A 23 -15.18 -27.62 14.65
CA HIS A 23 -16.54 -27.68 15.22
C HIS A 23 -16.70 -28.85 16.19
N LEU A 24 -16.04 -29.98 15.94
CA LEU A 24 -16.03 -31.13 16.83
C LEU A 24 -15.28 -30.84 18.14
N GLU A 25 -14.11 -30.21 18.08
CA GLU A 25 -13.33 -29.86 19.27
C GLU A 25 -14.03 -28.77 20.09
N LYS A 26 -14.66 -27.78 19.43
CA LYS A 26 -15.54 -26.82 20.11
C LYS A 26 -16.72 -27.50 20.80
N ALA A 27 -17.27 -28.55 20.21
CA ALA A 27 -18.33 -29.36 20.81
C ALA A 27 -17.83 -30.34 21.90
N GLY A 28 -16.51 -30.41 22.14
CA GLY A 28 -15.90 -31.22 23.18
C GLY A 28 -15.46 -32.63 22.74
N HIS A 29 -15.40 -32.91 21.44
CA HIS A 29 -14.88 -34.16 20.89
C HIS A 29 -13.41 -33.99 20.47
N ALA A 30 -12.51 -34.81 21.00
CA ALA A 30 -11.11 -34.81 20.56
C ALA A 30 -10.97 -35.45 19.17
N THR A 31 -10.16 -34.87 18.28
CA THR A 31 -10.01 -35.37 16.90
C THR A 31 -8.56 -35.72 16.56
N GLU A 32 -8.36 -36.50 15.49
CA GLU A 32 -7.07 -36.87 14.89
C GLU A 32 -7.24 -36.90 13.36
N LEU A 33 -6.44 -36.12 12.63
CA LEU A 33 -6.51 -36.04 11.16
C LEU A 33 -5.50 -37.02 10.53
N ASP A 34 -5.97 -37.81 9.57
CA ASP A 34 -5.24 -38.96 9.04
C ASP A 34 -3.88 -38.62 8.40
N SER A 35 -3.71 -37.44 7.80
CA SER A 35 -2.47 -37.06 7.09
C SER A 35 -1.60 -35.99 7.79
N VAL A 36 -2.16 -35.22 8.74
CA VAL A 36 -1.53 -33.99 9.26
C VAL A 36 -0.76 -34.23 10.58
N ASP A 37 -1.20 -35.18 11.41
CA ASP A 37 -0.62 -35.41 12.75
C ASP A 37 0.51 -36.49 12.77
N ARG A 38 0.99 -36.93 11.60
CA ARG A 38 1.99 -38.03 11.50
C ARG A 38 3.43 -37.49 11.67
N ALA A 39 4.19 -38.08 12.60
CA ALA A 39 5.60 -37.75 12.78
C ALA A 39 6.44 -38.10 11.52
N PRO A 40 7.40 -37.25 11.10
CA PRO A 40 8.25 -37.53 9.94
C PRO A 40 8.95 -38.89 10.07
N GLY A 41 8.91 -39.71 9.01
CA GLY A 41 9.54 -41.04 8.97
C GLY A 41 8.66 -42.22 9.43
N THR A 42 7.36 -42.01 9.68
CA THR A 42 6.43 -43.11 9.99
C THR A 42 6.06 -43.95 8.76
N ASN A 43 6.09 -45.28 8.90
CA ASN A 43 5.61 -46.21 7.87
C ASN A 43 4.08 -46.10 7.75
N VAL A 44 3.61 -45.60 6.60
CA VAL A 44 2.21 -45.34 6.28
C VAL A 44 1.34 -46.58 6.50
N VAL A 45 1.79 -47.75 6.05
CA VAL A 45 1.02 -49.00 6.12
C VAL A 45 0.90 -49.50 7.57
N GLU A 46 1.91 -49.30 8.42
CA GLU A 46 1.86 -49.68 9.84
C GLU A 46 1.07 -48.68 10.71
N ALA A 47 1.12 -47.38 10.40
CA ALA A 47 0.29 -46.38 11.06
C ALA A 47 -1.19 -46.61 10.76
N MET A 48 -1.52 -46.88 9.49
CA MET A 48 -2.84 -47.22 8.98
C MET A 48 -3.39 -48.50 9.64
N ASN A 49 -2.59 -49.58 9.68
CA ASN A 49 -2.94 -50.81 10.39
C ASN A 49 -3.17 -50.61 11.90
N ARG A 50 -2.55 -49.62 12.54
CA ARG A 50 -2.78 -49.27 13.95
C ARG A 50 -4.05 -48.45 14.16
N ALA A 51 -4.35 -47.51 13.26
CA ALA A 51 -5.57 -46.70 13.32
C ALA A 51 -6.83 -47.57 13.13
N VAL A 52 -6.81 -48.46 12.12
CA VAL A 52 -7.91 -49.39 11.83
C VAL A 52 -8.15 -50.40 12.97
N ARG A 53 -7.14 -50.72 13.79
CA ARG A 53 -7.27 -51.63 14.94
C ARG A 53 -7.78 -50.96 16.23
N ARG A 54 -7.83 -49.62 16.32
CA ARG A 54 -8.38 -48.91 17.49
C ARG A 54 -9.91 -48.93 17.46
N ALA A 55 -10.55 -49.07 18.62
CA ALA A 55 -12.02 -49.09 18.78
C ALA A 55 -12.68 -47.68 18.68
N ASN A 56 -11.95 -46.66 18.24
CA ASN A 56 -12.39 -45.27 18.22
C ASN A 56 -13.40 -44.97 17.09
N PRO A 57 -14.27 -43.95 17.21
CA PRO A 57 -15.12 -43.51 16.10
C PRO A 57 -14.29 -43.03 14.89
N MET A 58 -14.72 -43.39 13.68
CA MET A 58 -14.12 -42.93 12.42
C MET A 58 -15.12 -42.10 11.61
N LEU A 59 -14.77 -40.85 11.29
CA LEU A 59 -15.49 -39.96 10.41
C LEU A 59 -14.87 -40.02 9.00
N VAL A 60 -15.66 -40.39 8.00
CA VAL A 60 -15.25 -40.45 6.60
C VAL A 60 -15.91 -39.32 5.81
N LEU A 61 -15.10 -38.53 5.13
CA LEU A 61 -15.56 -37.46 4.23
C LEU A 61 -15.58 -37.97 2.79
N LEU A 62 -16.78 -38.18 2.25
CA LEU A 62 -17.00 -38.77 0.94
C LEU A 62 -17.05 -37.71 -0.17
N SER A 63 -16.12 -37.84 -1.12
CA SER A 63 -15.96 -37.04 -2.33
C SER A 63 -15.58 -37.92 -3.51
N ALA A 64 -15.55 -37.37 -4.72
CA ALA A 64 -15.13 -38.14 -5.90
C ALA A 64 -13.66 -38.57 -5.77
N ALA A 65 -12.82 -37.68 -5.21
CA ALA A 65 -11.40 -37.96 -4.94
C ALA A 65 -11.20 -38.99 -3.81
N TYR A 66 -12.13 -39.08 -2.85
CA TYR A 66 -12.08 -40.10 -1.80
C TYR A 66 -12.42 -41.50 -2.32
N LEU A 67 -13.29 -41.59 -3.33
CA LEU A 67 -13.80 -42.83 -3.89
C LEU A 67 -12.98 -43.36 -5.08
N ASP A 68 -11.89 -42.69 -5.45
CA ASP A 68 -11.01 -43.10 -6.54
C ASP A 68 -10.41 -44.52 -6.26
N PRO A 69 -10.63 -45.51 -7.15
CA PRO A 69 -10.16 -46.88 -6.97
C PRO A 69 -8.65 -47.02 -6.82
N ASP A 70 -7.87 -46.12 -7.41
CA ASP A 70 -6.41 -46.18 -7.42
C ASP A 70 -5.77 -45.61 -6.14
N ARG A 71 -6.59 -45.19 -5.17
CA ARG A 71 -6.14 -44.60 -3.90
C ARG A 71 -5.91 -45.64 -2.80
N LEU A 72 -4.80 -45.48 -2.07
CA LEU A 72 -4.41 -46.28 -0.89
C LEU A 72 -5.43 -46.29 0.27
N THR A 73 -6.28 -45.26 0.40
CA THR A 73 -7.29 -45.18 1.49
C THR A 73 -8.51 -46.08 1.26
N THR A 74 -8.65 -46.68 0.07
CA THR A 74 -9.70 -47.66 -0.24
C THR A 74 -9.65 -48.86 0.72
N ASP A 75 -8.45 -49.25 1.16
CA ASP A 75 -8.26 -50.33 2.13
C ASP A 75 -8.76 -49.95 3.55
N GLU A 76 -8.68 -48.68 3.94
CA GLU A 76 -9.02 -48.19 5.29
C GLU A 76 -10.52 -48.32 5.58
N TRP A 77 -11.36 -47.74 4.73
CA TRP A 77 -12.81 -47.78 4.91
C TRP A 77 -13.39 -49.14 4.51
N THR A 78 -12.80 -49.86 3.55
CA THR A 78 -13.21 -51.23 3.19
C THR A 78 -12.98 -52.19 4.36
N ALA A 79 -11.84 -52.07 5.07
CA ALA A 79 -11.57 -52.85 6.27
C ALA A 79 -12.54 -52.53 7.42
N ARG A 80 -12.84 -51.24 7.66
CA ARG A 80 -13.80 -50.81 8.69
C ARG A 80 -15.23 -51.23 8.36
N MET A 81 -15.63 -51.18 7.09
CA MET A 81 -16.91 -51.71 6.62
C MET A 81 -17.03 -53.22 6.80
N ALA A 82 -15.96 -53.97 6.49
CA ALA A 82 -15.90 -55.40 6.74
C ALA A 82 -15.98 -55.73 8.24
N GLN A 83 -15.40 -54.89 9.11
CA GLN A 83 -15.52 -55.00 10.55
C GLN A 83 -16.94 -54.69 11.04
N ARG A 84 -17.59 -53.64 10.52
CA ARG A 84 -18.98 -53.28 10.84
C ARG A 84 -19.99 -54.37 10.47
N ARG A 85 -19.73 -55.12 9.39
CA ARG A 85 -20.53 -56.29 9.02
C ARG A 85 -20.45 -57.43 10.04
N LYS A 86 -19.36 -57.52 10.82
CA LYS A 86 -19.12 -58.56 11.84
C LYS A 86 -19.43 -58.08 13.26
N ASP A 87 -19.32 -56.77 13.51
CA ASP A 87 -19.58 -56.11 14.79
C ASP A 87 -20.40 -54.81 14.55
N PRO A 88 -21.71 -54.80 14.85
CA PRO A 88 -22.56 -53.63 14.71
C PRO A 88 -22.12 -52.44 15.58
N ALA A 89 -21.27 -52.66 16.60
CA ALA A 89 -20.75 -51.61 17.47
C ALA A 89 -19.56 -50.84 16.86
N ALA A 90 -19.10 -51.19 15.64
CA ALA A 90 -18.08 -50.44 14.93
C ALA A 90 -18.57 -49.03 14.56
N LYS A 91 -18.05 -48.02 15.26
CA LYS A 91 -18.41 -46.60 15.19
C LYS A 91 -17.92 -45.94 13.88
N LEU A 92 -18.69 -46.03 12.79
CA LEU A 92 -18.43 -45.37 11.50
C LEU A 92 -19.44 -44.25 11.24
N ILE A 93 -18.95 -43.04 11.01
CA ILE A 93 -19.71 -41.84 10.64
C ILE A 93 -19.31 -41.48 9.20
N ALA A 94 -20.27 -41.23 8.33
CA ALA A 94 -20.00 -40.86 6.94
C ALA A 94 -20.72 -39.56 6.60
N LEU A 95 -20.02 -38.61 6.00
CA LEU A 95 -20.57 -37.34 5.51
C LEU A 95 -20.23 -37.17 4.05
N ARG A 96 -21.20 -36.72 3.25
CA ARG A 96 -20.97 -36.39 1.84
C ARG A 96 -20.57 -34.92 1.75
N VAL A 97 -19.37 -34.65 1.22
CA VAL A 97 -18.79 -33.29 1.09
C VAL A 97 -18.74 -32.79 -0.35
N GLU A 98 -19.07 -33.65 -1.32
CA GLU A 98 -19.21 -33.36 -2.74
C GLU A 98 -20.36 -34.20 -3.31
N ASN A 99 -21.06 -33.71 -4.32
CA ASN A 99 -22.16 -34.46 -4.95
C ASN A 99 -21.64 -35.68 -5.72
N VAL A 100 -21.59 -36.83 -5.05
CA VAL A 100 -21.20 -38.13 -5.60
C VAL A 100 -22.36 -39.11 -5.55
N ASP A 101 -22.48 -39.92 -6.61
CA ASP A 101 -23.46 -41.00 -6.64
C ASP A 101 -23.00 -42.15 -5.74
N LEU A 102 -23.78 -42.43 -4.70
CA LEU A 102 -23.57 -43.54 -3.75
C LEU A 102 -24.66 -44.61 -3.85
N SER A 103 -25.50 -44.56 -4.91
CA SER A 103 -26.65 -45.45 -5.07
C SER A 103 -26.26 -46.90 -5.33
N ASP A 104 -25.06 -47.13 -5.87
CA ASP A 104 -24.50 -48.46 -6.12
C ASP A 104 -23.27 -48.74 -5.22
N GLY A 105 -23.12 -49.99 -4.80
CA GLY A 105 -21.92 -50.47 -4.07
C GLY A 105 -22.05 -50.51 -2.54
N LEU A 106 -20.90 -50.44 -1.84
CA LEU A 106 -20.80 -50.67 -0.39
C LEU A 106 -21.46 -49.59 0.48
N TRP A 107 -21.67 -48.39 -0.08
CA TRP A 107 -22.23 -47.23 0.62
C TRP A 107 -23.76 -47.12 0.55
N ALA A 108 -24.41 -47.79 -0.42
CA ALA A 108 -25.86 -47.78 -0.62
C ALA A 108 -26.71 -48.08 0.65
N PRO A 109 -26.32 -48.99 1.57
CA PRO A 109 -27.11 -49.26 2.78
C PRO A 109 -26.85 -48.30 3.96
N ILE A 110 -26.00 -47.27 3.81
CA ILE A 110 -25.63 -46.35 4.89
C ILE A 110 -26.30 -44.99 4.64
N ALA A 111 -26.97 -44.44 5.66
CA ALA A 111 -27.43 -43.06 5.62
C ALA A 111 -26.21 -42.12 5.65
N VAL A 112 -25.94 -41.45 4.53
CA VAL A 112 -24.86 -40.49 4.38
C VAL A 112 -25.46 -39.10 4.18
N PRO A 113 -25.54 -38.26 5.23
CA PRO A 113 -26.02 -36.90 5.10
C PRO A 113 -25.07 -36.03 4.28
N ASP A 114 -25.65 -35.13 3.48
CA ASP A 114 -24.92 -34.10 2.75
C ASP A 114 -24.57 -32.93 3.68
N VAL A 115 -23.35 -32.42 3.62
CA VAL A 115 -22.94 -31.18 4.31
C VAL A 115 -22.59 -30.05 3.34
N PHE A 116 -22.44 -30.36 2.05
CA PHE A 116 -22.25 -29.38 0.99
C PHE A 116 -23.60 -28.77 0.55
N GLY A 117 -23.58 -27.53 0.06
CA GLY A 117 -24.78 -26.84 -0.45
C GLY A 117 -25.78 -26.37 0.62
N LEU A 118 -25.47 -26.58 1.91
CA LEU A 118 -26.25 -26.11 3.04
C LEU A 118 -25.79 -24.73 3.53
N SER A 119 -26.63 -24.04 4.31
CA SER A 119 -26.16 -22.85 5.04
C SER A 119 -25.08 -23.24 6.06
N PRO A 120 -24.17 -22.32 6.43
CA PRO A 120 -23.14 -22.59 7.43
C PRO A 120 -23.69 -23.18 8.74
N GLU A 121 -24.84 -22.69 9.22
CA GLU A 121 -25.49 -23.16 10.44
C GLU A 121 -26.04 -24.58 10.27
N GLN A 122 -26.68 -24.86 9.12
CA GLN A 122 -27.23 -26.18 8.80
C GLN A 122 -26.14 -27.24 8.68
N ALA A 123 -25.02 -26.92 8.01
CA ALA A 123 -23.90 -27.83 7.88
C ALA A 123 -23.30 -28.22 9.23
N VAL A 124 -23.15 -27.26 10.16
CA VAL A 124 -22.64 -27.53 11.52
C VAL A 124 -23.60 -28.42 12.30
N VAL A 125 -24.91 -28.14 12.24
CA VAL A 125 -25.92 -28.98 12.90
C VAL A 125 -25.84 -30.42 12.37
N GLN A 126 -25.76 -30.59 11.05
CA GLN A 126 -25.72 -31.89 10.41
C GLN A 126 -24.46 -32.70 10.74
N LEU A 127 -23.29 -32.05 10.82
CA LEU A 127 -22.05 -32.65 11.33
C LEU A 127 -22.21 -33.15 12.77
N LEU A 128 -22.70 -32.29 13.66
CA LEU A 128 -22.82 -32.61 15.09
C LEU A 128 -23.86 -33.70 15.34
N ASP A 129 -24.99 -33.70 14.61
CA ASP A 129 -26.01 -34.73 14.72
C ASP A 129 -25.51 -36.09 14.22
N ALA A 130 -24.75 -36.12 13.11
CA ALA A 130 -24.14 -37.35 12.61
C ALA A 130 -23.15 -37.96 13.62
N VAL A 131 -22.43 -37.11 14.35
CA VAL A 131 -21.45 -37.57 15.36
C VAL A 131 -22.13 -38.01 16.66
N ARG A 132 -23.16 -37.29 17.12
CA ARG A 132 -23.93 -37.64 18.34
C ARG A 132 -24.59 -39.01 18.28
N GLN A 133 -24.91 -39.50 17.09
CA GLN A 133 -25.48 -40.84 16.90
C GLN A 133 -24.48 -41.98 17.20
N VAL A 134 -23.18 -41.67 17.25
CA VAL A 134 -22.10 -42.68 17.25
C VAL A 134 -21.08 -42.45 18.37
N ALA A 135 -20.89 -41.22 18.83
CA ALA A 135 -19.90 -40.84 19.85
C ALA A 135 -20.48 -39.89 20.92
N ASP A 136 -20.26 -40.24 22.19
CA ASP A 136 -20.64 -39.39 23.33
C ASP A 136 -19.64 -38.22 23.50
N PRO A 137 -20.10 -37.03 23.95
CA PRO A 137 -19.22 -35.94 24.30
C PRO A 137 -18.37 -36.27 25.55
N ALA A 138 -17.23 -35.59 25.71
CA ALA A 138 -16.37 -35.81 26.86
C ALA A 138 -17.11 -35.55 28.21
N PRO A 139 -16.90 -36.38 29.25
CA PRO A 139 -17.58 -36.24 30.53
C PRO A 139 -17.26 -34.89 31.21
N ALA A 140 -18.22 -34.37 31.98
CA ALA A 140 -18.08 -33.11 32.70
C ALA A 140 -16.87 -33.14 33.65
N GLY A 141 -15.83 -32.33 33.35
CA GLY A 141 -14.57 -32.28 34.10
C GLY A 141 -13.33 -32.75 33.33
N ALA A 142 -13.48 -33.34 32.14
CA ALA A 142 -12.34 -33.61 31.24
C ALA A 142 -11.79 -32.30 30.66
N LEU A 143 -10.45 -32.22 30.47
CA LEU A 143 -9.82 -31.13 29.71
C LEU A 143 -10.47 -31.09 28.31
N ARG A 144 -11.23 -30.04 28.03
CA ARG A 144 -11.82 -29.84 26.71
C ARG A 144 -10.70 -29.51 25.72
N PRO A 145 -10.63 -30.19 24.57
CA PRO A 145 -9.70 -29.78 23.52
C PRO A 145 -10.05 -28.34 23.12
N ALA A 146 -9.05 -27.45 23.14
CA ALA A 146 -9.22 -26.13 22.56
C ALA A 146 -9.21 -26.32 21.03
N PRO A 147 -10.20 -25.76 20.30
CA PRO A 147 -10.20 -25.84 18.86
C PRO A 147 -8.92 -25.20 18.29
N PRO A 148 -8.42 -25.66 17.14
CA PRO A 148 -7.18 -25.14 16.56
C PRO A 148 -7.31 -23.64 16.31
N ALA A 149 -6.23 -22.90 16.58
CA ALA A 149 -6.16 -21.50 16.23
C ALA A 149 -6.31 -21.35 14.70
N TYR A 150 -7.28 -20.53 14.30
CA TYR A 150 -7.32 -20.01 12.93
C TYR A 150 -6.55 -18.69 12.90
N PRO A 151 -5.98 -18.32 11.74
CA PRO A 151 -5.31 -17.03 11.57
C PRO A 151 -6.16 -15.89 12.16
N GLY A 152 -5.53 -15.06 13.00
CA GLY A 152 -6.12 -13.80 13.49
C GLY A 152 -7.04 -13.85 14.72
N ARG A 153 -7.06 -14.91 15.56
CA ARG A 153 -7.92 -14.93 16.77
C ARG A 153 -7.25 -15.33 18.09
N PRO A 154 -7.38 -14.49 19.14
CA PRO A 154 -7.08 -14.88 20.53
C PRO A 154 -8.32 -15.19 21.42
N ASN A 155 -9.58 -15.11 20.97
CA ASN A 155 -10.75 -15.15 21.89
C ASN A 155 -11.84 -16.21 21.61
N ALA A 156 -12.39 -16.76 22.70
CA ALA A 156 -13.30 -17.91 22.77
C ALA A 156 -14.80 -17.64 22.48
N GLY A 157 -15.16 -16.50 21.86
CA GLY A 157 -16.55 -16.03 21.74
C GLY A 157 -17.14 -15.91 20.32
N GLU A 158 -16.35 -16.08 19.26
CA GLU A 158 -16.76 -15.73 17.88
C GLU A 158 -17.21 -16.94 17.01
N PRO A 159 -18.00 -16.72 15.93
CA PRO A 159 -18.47 -17.79 15.03
C PRO A 159 -17.30 -18.50 14.32
N GLY A 160 -17.38 -19.83 14.19
CA GLY A 160 -16.31 -20.68 13.65
C GLY A 160 -16.01 -20.52 12.16
N PRO A 161 -15.05 -21.30 11.61
CA PRO A 161 -14.80 -21.34 10.17
C PRO A 161 -16.09 -21.71 9.42
N ARG A 162 -16.33 -21.08 8.27
CA ARG A 162 -17.47 -21.40 7.40
C ARG A 162 -17.17 -22.71 6.66
N PRO A 163 -18.20 -23.50 6.30
CA PRO A 163 -17.96 -24.71 5.52
C PRO A 163 -17.30 -24.36 4.18
N PRO A 164 -16.34 -25.19 3.70
CA PRO A 164 -15.69 -25.00 2.41
C PRO A 164 -16.70 -24.81 1.27
N GLY A 165 -16.40 -23.88 0.36
CA GLY A 165 -17.32 -23.45 -0.70
C GLY A 165 -18.22 -22.26 -0.34
N SER A 166 -18.23 -21.81 0.92
CA SER A 166 -18.87 -20.55 1.31
C SER A 166 -17.96 -19.36 0.95
N LEU A 167 -18.46 -18.42 0.14
CA LEU A 167 -17.73 -17.20 -0.21
C LEU A 167 -17.81 -16.16 0.93
N PRO A 168 -16.73 -15.39 1.18
CA PRO A 168 -16.76 -14.25 2.09
C PRO A 168 -17.65 -13.11 1.54
N PRO A 169 -18.09 -12.19 2.43
CA PRO A 169 -18.88 -11.03 2.03
C PRO A 169 -18.12 -10.10 1.07
N VAL A 170 -16.80 -9.94 1.25
CA VAL A 170 -15.95 -9.11 0.40
C VAL A 170 -15.15 -10.01 -0.53
N TRP A 171 -15.51 -10.00 -1.83
CA TRP A 171 -14.99 -10.92 -2.84
C TRP A 171 -15.05 -10.31 -4.26
N ASN A 172 -13.92 -10.26 -4.97
CA ASN A 172 -13.87 -9.82 -6.38
C ASN A 172 -13.27 -10.85 -7.36
N LEU A 173 -12.99 -12.08 -6.90
CA LEU A 173 -12.33 -13.10 -7.71
C LEU A 173 -13.29 -13.70 -8.73
N THR A 174 -12.75 -14.11 -9.86
CA THR A 174 -13.50 -14.79 -10.91
C THR A 174 -14.00 -16.18 -10.49
N ARG A 175 -14.93 -16.76 -11.25
CA ARG A 175 -15.48 -18.10 -10.98
C ARG A 175 -14.37 -19.16 -10.92
N ARG A 176 -14.53 -20.11 -10.01
CA ARG A 176 -13.63 -21.27 -9.86
C ARG A 176 -13.57 -22.07 -11.16
N ASN A 177 -12.38 -22.55 -11.52
CA ASN A 177 -12.19 -23.45 -12.64
C ASN A 177 -12.70 -24.86 -12.28
N PRO A 178 -13.77 -25.38 -12.90
CA PRO A 178 -14.31 -26.70 -12.57
C PRO A 178 -13.39 -27.85 -13.01
N GLY A 179 -12.49 -27.61 -13.97
CA GLY A 179 -11.53 -28.59 -14.49
C GLY A 179 -10.15 -28.51 -13.84
N PHE A 180 -9.99 -27.80 -12.72
CA PHE A 180 -8.73 -27.77 -12.00
C PHE A 180 -8.42 -29.18 -11.45
N THR A 181 -7.25 -29.72 -11.81
CA THR A 181 -6.78 -31.05 -11.36
C THR A 181 -5.30 -30.99 -11.00
N GLY A 182 -4.87 -31.89 -10.10
CA GLY A 182 -3.50 -31.96 -9.60
C GLY A 182 -3.13 -30.87 -8.59
N ARG A 183 -1.86 -30.86 -8.16
CA ARG A 183 -1.25 -29.87 -7.24
C ARG A 183 -1.85 -29.77 -5.83
N ASP A 184 -2.62 -30.75 -5.37
CA ASP A 184 -3.17 -30.76 -4.01
C ASP A 184 -2.09 -30.69 -2.93
N THR A 185 -0.97 -31.39 -3.13
CA THR A 185 0.19 -31.34 -2.22
C THR A 185 0.81 -29.94 -2.14
N MET A 186 0.87 -29.21 -3.25
CA MET A 186 1.38 -27.83 -3.32
C MET A 186 0.42 -26.85 -2.66
N LEU A 187 -0.90 -27.00 -2.89
CA LEU A 187 -1.93 -26.19 -2.23
C LEU A 187 -1.92 -26.39 -0.71
N ASN A 188 -1.79 -27.64 -0.26
CA ASN A 188 -1.72 -27.97 1.17
C ASN A 188 -0.43 -27.43 1.81
N ARG A 189 0.72 -27.53 1.14
CA ARG A 189 1.97 -26.92 1.61
C ARG A 189 1.87 -25.40 1.67
N LEU A 190 1.32 -24.76 0.63
CA LEU A 190 1.09 -23.31 0.62
C LEU A 190 0.20 -22.88 1.78
N HIS A 191 -0.84 -23.66 2.07
CA HIS A 191 -1.73 -23.44 3.20
C HIS A 191 -0.99 -23.52 4.54
N ASP A 192 -0.16 -24.55 4.73
CA ASP A 192 0.64 -24.72 5.95
C ASP A 192 1.61 -23.55 6.17
N THR A 193 2.30 -23.09 5.13
CA THR A 193 3.24 -21.97 5.25
C THR A 193 2.52 -20.65 5.53
N LEU A 194 1.33 -20.44 4.96
CA LEU A 194 0.52 -19.24 5.25
C LEU A 194 0.02 -19.21 6.70
N ARG A 195 -0.14 -20.36 7.37
CA ARG A 195 -0.58 -20.45 8.78
C ARG A 195 0.55 -20.36 9.82
N GLY A 196 1.80 -20.18 9.41
CA GLY A 196 2.92 -20.04 10.36
C GLY A 196 2.83 -18.80 11.26
N ASP A 197 3.66 -18.74 12.32
CA ASP A 197 3.64 -17.73 13.41
C ASP A 197 3.91 -16.25 13.01
N SER A 198 3.86 -15.91 11.72
CA SER A 198 4.09 -14.55 11.22
C SER A 198 2.82 -13.70 11.27
N ARG A 199 2.93 -12.44 11.72
CA ARG A 199 1.79 -11.50 11.78
C ARG A 199 1.18 -11.23 10.41
N VAL A 200 1.98 -11.16 9.33
CA VAL A 200 1.51 -11.21 7.93
C VAL A 200 2.25 -12.36 7.25
N ALA A 201 1.54 -13.32 6.67
CA ALA A 201 2.19 -14.40 5.91
C ALA A 201 2.21 -14.04 4.42
N VAL A 202 3.40 -13.87 3.84
CA VAL A 202 3.58 -13.49 2.43
C VAL A 202 4.26 -14.61 1.65
N GLN A 203 3.59 -15.12 0.64
CA GLN A 203 4.11 -16.16 -0.26
C GLN A 203 4.17 -15.65 -1.70
N ALA A 204 5.30 -15.85 -2.38
CA ALA A 204 5.47 -15.50 -3.78
C ALA A 204 5.57 -16.75 -4.66
N LEU A 205 4.49 -17.07 -5.36
CA LEU A 205 4.47 -18.11 -6.39
C LEU A 205 5.28 -17.64 -7.59
N HIS A 206 6.40 -18.29 -7.90
CA HIS A 206 7.22 -17.98 -9.09
C HIS A 206 7.37 -19.19 -10.00
N GLY A 207 7.73 -18.95 -11.26
CA GLY A 207 7.88 -20.01 -12.26
C GLY A 207 7.68 -19.49 -13.68
N LEU A 208 7.86 -20.36 -14.68
CA LEU A 208 7.72 -20.01 -16.10
C LEU A 208 6.32 -19.45 -16.41
N GLY A 209 6.21 -18.69 -17.51
CA GLY A 209 4.90 -18.26 -17.99
C GLY A 209 4.02 -19.47 -18.34
N GLY A 210 2.75 -19.46 -17.93
CA GLY A 210 1.78 -20.48 -18.37
C GLY A 210 1.77 -21.76 -17.51
N VAL A 211 2.62 -21.84 -16.48
CA VAL A 211 2.63 -22.93 -15.49
C VAL A 211 1.46 -22.91 -14.51
N GLY A 212 0.54 -21.95 -14.63
CA GLY A 212 -0.69 -21.93 -13.81
C GLY A 212 -0.56 -21.31 -12.41
N LYS A 213 0.42 -20.44 -12.14
CA LYS A 213 0.52 -19.70 -10.85
C LYS A 213 -0.77 -18.98 -10.47
N THR A 214 -1.32 -18.22 -11.42
CA THR A 214 -2.61 -17.52 -11.29
C THR A 214 -3.77 -18.48 -10.99
N GLN A 215 -3.79 -19.65 -11.64
CA GLN A 215 -4.81 -20.68 -11.39
C GLN A 215 -4.63 -21.32 -10.00
N LEU A 216 -3.39 -21.55 -9.57
CA LEU A 216 -3.08 -22.08 -8.24
C LEU A 216 -3.52 -21.10 -7.14
N ALA A 217 -3.26 -19.79 -7.31
CA ALA A 217 -3.72 -18.75 -6.41
C ALA A 217 -5.26 -18.64 -6.35
N LEU A 218 -5.91 -18.70 -7.51
CA LEU A 218 -7.37 -18.70 -7.62
C LEU A 218 -7.99 -19.93 -6.94
N GLU A 219 -7.44 -21.12 -7.19
CA GLU A 219 -7.93 -22.36 -6.57
C GLU A 219 -7.68 -22.36 -5.06
N TYR A 220 -6.53 -21.87 -4.57
CA TYR A 220 -6.28 -21.68 -3.15
C TYR A 220 -7.37 -20.79 -2.51
N ALA A 221 -7.64 -19.64 -3.13
CA ALA A 221 -8.62 -18.68 -2.62
C ALA A 221 -10.03 -19.26 -2.56
N HIS A 222 -10.47 -20.02 -3.57
CA HIS A 222 -11.78 -20.70 -3.58
C HIS A 222 -11.84 -21.83 -2.57
N ARG A 223 -10.79 -22.65 -2.48
CA ARG A 223 -10.73 -23.83 -1.62
C ARG A 223 -10.74 -23.47 -0.13
N PHE A 224 -10.05 -22.40 0.24
CA PHE A 224 -9.91 -21.92 1.62
C PHE A 224 -10.74 -20.65 1.90
N ALA A 225 -11.69 -20.28 1.03
CA ALA A 225 -12.51 -19.08 1.15
C ALA A 225 -13.24 -18.96 2.51
N GLY A 226 -13.65 -20.09 3.08
CA GLY A 226 -14.37 -20.16 4.35
C GLY A 226 -13.56 -19.70 5.57
N GLU A 227 -12.24 -19.54 5.42
CA GLU A 227 -11.34 -19.08 6.46
C GLU A 227 -11.20 -17.56 6.52
N TYR A 228 -11.60 -16.85 5.45
CA TYR A 228 -11.46 -15.40 5.35
C TYR A 228 -12.83 -14.69 5.38
N ASP A 229 -12.82 -13.44 5.83
CA ASP A 229 -13.90 -12.46 5.72
C ASP A 229 -13.69 -11.50 4.53
N ILE A 230 -12.44 -11.34 4.07
CA ILE A 230 -12.08 -10.55 2.89
C ILE A 230 -11.16 -11.38 2.00
N VAL A 231 -11.50 -11.52 0.72
CA VAL A 231 -10.58 -12.09 -0.28
C VAL A 231 -10.60 -11.19 -1.51
N TRP A 232 -9.45 -10.59 -1.85
CA TRP A 232 -9.39 -9.59 -2.91
C TRP A 232 -8.22 -9.82 -3.88
N TRP A 233 -8.52 -9.70 -5.15
CA TRP A 233 -7.61 -9.89 -6.28
C TRP A 233 -7.17 -8.55 -6.86
N ILE A 234 -5.86 -8.37 -6.98
CA ILE A 234 -5.20 -7.13 -7.38
C ILE A 234 -4.26 -7.44 -8.55
N PRO A 235 -4.60 -7.03 -9.78
CA PRO A 235 -3.64 -7.01 -10.87
C PRO A 235 -2.44 -6.10 -10.52
N ALA A 236 -1.24 -6.68 -10.46
CA ALA A 236 -0.02 -6.02 -9.98
C ALA A 236 1.09 -5.91 -11.06
N GLU A 237 0.76 -6.19 -12.32
CA GLU A 237 1.68 -6.09 -13.46
C GLU A 237 2.13 -4.65 -13.72
N ARG A 238 1.27 -3.67 -13.43
CA ARG A 238 1.54 -2.25 -13.57
C ARG A 238 1.43 -1.56 -12.22
N PRO A 239 2.56 -1.16 -11.61
CA PRO A 239 2.56 -0.51 -10.29
C PRO A 239 1.64 0.70 -10.20
N GLU A 240 1.47 1.44 -11.30
CA GLU A 240 0.66 2.66 -11.38
C GLU A 240 -0.84 2.39 -11.18
N LEU A 241 -1.29 1.13 -11.35
CA LEU A 241 -2.70 0.74 -11.24
C LEU A 241 -3.03 0.00 -9.94
N ILE A 242 -2.03 -0.35 -9.13
CA ILE A 242 -2.25 -1.10 -7.88
C ILE A 242 -3.12 -0.29 -6.90
N GLY A 243 -2.86 1.01 -6.81
CA GLY A 243 -3.63 1.93 -5.98
C GLY A 243 -5.13 1.95 -6.33
N ASP A 244 -5.49 1.91 -7.62
CA ASP A 244 -6.88 1.87 -8.08
C ASP A 244 -7.62 0.62 -7.61
N HIS A 245 -6.97 -0.53 -7.71
CA HIS A 245 -7.54 -1.80 -7.31
C HIS A 245 -7.78 -1.90 -5.80
N LEU A 246 -6.88 -1.30 -5.01
CA LEU A 246 -7.00 -1.23 -3.56
C LEU A 246 -8.01 -0.15 -3.11
N ALA A 247 -8.08 0.98 -3.81
CA ALA A 247 -9.12 1.98 -3.58
C ALA A 247 -10.52 1.39 -3.84
N THR A 248 -10.65 0.55 -4.87
CA THR A 248 -11.90 -0.19 -5.14
C THR A 248 -12.28 -1.12 -3.98
N LEU A 249 -11.31 -1.79 -3.35
CA LEU A 249 -11.56 -2.59 -2.15
C LEU A 249 -12.08 -1.72 -1.00
N ALA A 250 -11.44 -0.59 -0.74
CA ALA A 250 -11.88 0.32 0.33
C ALA A 250 -13.32 0.84 0.13
N GLN A 251 -13.76 0.94 -1.12
CA GLN A 251 -15.08 1.40 -1.54
C GLN A 251 -16.11 0.28 -1.68
N ASP A 252 -15.73 -0.98 -1.44
CA ASP A 252 -16.63 -2.13 -1.57
C ASP A 252 -17.90 -1.94 -0.72
N GLU A 253 -19.05 -2.35 -1.26
CA GLU A 253 -20.36 -2.11 -0.64
C GLU A 253 -20.51 -2.75 0.75
N GLN A 254 -19.70 -3.75 1.08
CA GLN A 254 -19.68 -4.40 2.39
C GLN A 254 -18.69 -3.72 3.35
N LEU A 255 -17.60 -3.13 2.85
CA LEU A 255 -16.59 -2.44 3.66
C LEU A 255 -16.96 -0.98 3.94
N ARG A 256 -17.47 -0.25 2.93
CA ARG A 256 -17.90 1.16 2.98
C ARG A 256 -16.96 2.09 3.77
N LEU A 257 -15.65 1.91 3.62
CA LEU A 257 -14.68 2.74 4.33
C LEU A 257 -14.74 4.18 3.84
N PHE A 258 -15.02 4.39 2.54
CA PHE A 258 -15.20 5.70 1.91
C PHE A 258 -16.14 5.65 0.69
N PRO A 259 -16.70 6.81 0.27
CA PRO A 259 -17.46 6.93 -0.98
C PRO A 259 -16.56 6.84 -2.23
N ALA A 260 -17.18 6.55 -3.39
CA ALA A 260 -16.49 6.54 -4.67
C ALA A 260 -15.92 7.93 -5.03
N GLY A 261 -14.67 7.97 -5.50
CA GLY A 261 -13.97 9.21 -5.89
C GLY A 261 -13.07 9.81 -4.80
N THR A 262 -12.98 9.21 -3.62
CA THR A 262 -11.97 9.55 -2.61
C THR A 262 -10.55 9.29 -3.16
N PRO A 263 -9.57 10.20 -2.95
CA PRO A 263 -8.20 10.00 -3.38
C PRO A 263 -7.61 8.66 -2.91
N THR A 264 -6.81 8.04 -3.77
CA THR A 264 -6.19 6.72 -3.52
C THR A 264 -5.38 6.65 -2.22
N PRO A 265 -4.57 7.66 -1.84
CA PRO A 265 -3.84 7.64 -0.56
C PRO A 265 -4.74 7.51 0.68
N ASP A 266 -5.91 8.14 0.67
CA ASP A 266 -6.88 8.10 1.78
C ASP A 266 -7.55 6.73 1.87
N SER A 267 -8.01 6.24 0.71
CA SER A 267 -8.59 4.90 0.58
C SER A 267 -7.59 3.83 1.06
N MET A 268 -6.32 3.99 0.71
CA MET A 268 -5.22 3.11 1.14
C MET A 268 -4.96 3.18 2.64
N ARG A 269 -4.95 4.37 3.24
CA ARG A 269 -4.70 4.55 4.67
C ARG A 269 -5.80 3.90 5.51
N ALA A 270 -7.08 4.12 5.17
CA ALA A 270 -8.19 3.48 5.88
C ALA A 270 -8.23 1.98 5.64
N LEU A 271 -7.97 1.53 4.40
CA LEU A 271 -7.85 0.11 4.12
C LEU A 271 -6.75 -0.53 4.97
N ARG A 272 -5.55 0.08 5.06
CA ARG A 272 -4.47 -0.39 5.94
C ARG A 272 -4.90 -0.41 7.41
N ALA A 273 -5.53 0.65 7.90
CA ALA A 273 -6.02 0.71 9.29
C ALA A 273 -7.06 -0.40 9.58
N HIS A 274 -7.98 -0.65 8.63
CA HIS A 274 -8.97 -1.70 8.72
C HIS A 274 -8.31 -3.08 8.70
N LEU A 275 -7.39 -3.35 7.76
CA LEU A 275 -6.68 -4.63 7.64
C LEU A 275 -5.74 -4.89 8.83
N ARG A 276 -5.25 -3.86 9.53
CA ARG A 276 -4.51 -4.02 10.79
C ARG A 276 -5.37 -4.58 11.91
N GLN A 277 -6.67 -4.28 11.90
CA GLN A 277 -7.64 -4.72 12.91
C GLN A 277 -8.38 -5.99 12.49
N ALA A 278 -8.60 -6.18 11.19
CA ALA A 278 -9.23 -7.37 10.62
C ALA A 278 -8.21 -8.55 10.60
N GLY A 279 -8.59 -9.69 11.16
CA GLY A 279 -7.72 -10.88 11.25
C GLY A 279 -7.98 -11.98 10.21
N ARG A 280 -8.90 -11.76 9.27
CA ARG A 280 -9.37 -12.80 8.33
C ARG A 280 -9.41 -12.26 6.91
N TRP A 281 -8.27 -11.87 6.37
CA TRP A 281 -8.20 -11.38 4.99
C TRP A 281 -7.10 -12.04 4.19
N LEU A 282 -7.34 -12.17 2.89
CA LEU A 282 -6.40 -12.64 1.87
C LEU A 282 -6.36 -11.62 0.73
N LEU A 283 -5.21 -10.97 0.52
CA LEU A 283 -4.99 -10.18 -0.71
C LEU A 283 -4.06 -10.93 -1.66
N ILE A 284 -4.44 -10.95 -2.93
CA ILE A 284 -3.72 -11.65 -3.99
C ILE A 284 -3.22 -10.63 -5.01
N PHE A 285 -1.90 -10.43 -5.05
CA PHE A 285 -1.23 -9.57 -6.03
C PHE A 285 -0.76 -10.41 -7.21
N ASP A 286 -1.46 -10.33 -8.34
CA ASP A 286 -1.21 -11.17 -9.51
C ASP A 286 -0.27 -10.48 -10.51
N ASN A 287 0.75 -11.20 -10.96
CA ASN A 287 1.78 -10.79 -11.92
C ASN A 287 2.65 -9.61 -11.48
N ALA A 288 2.99 -9.50 -10.20
CA ALA A 288 3.94 -8.50 -9.74
C ALA A 288 5.34 -8.78 -10.33
N GLU A 289 6.00 -7.78 -10.91
CA GLU A 289 7.32 -7.95 -11.56
C GLU A 289 8.50 -7.51 -10.67
N ASP A 290 8.27 -6.56 -9.76
CA ASP A 290 9.29 -5.94 -8.89
C ASP A 290 8.79 -5.83 -7.45
N ARG A 291 9.67 -6.14 -6.48
CA ARG A 291 9.39 -6.06 -5.06
C ARG A 291 9.37 -4.62 -4.53
N ASP A 292 10.24 -3.75 -5.05
CA ASP A 292 10.41 -2.37 -4.56
C ASP A 292 9.21 -1.51 -4.99
N HIS A 293 8.65 -1.80 -6.16
CA HIS A 293 7.38 -1.20 -6.61
C HIS A 293 6.16 -1.71 -5.84
N LEU A 294 6.20 -2.94 -5.31
CA LEU A 294 5.07 -3.53 -4.59
C LEU A 294 5.07 -3.13 -3.11
N ALA A 295 6.24 -2.96 -2.49
CA ALA A 295 6.41 -2.69 -1.07
C ALA A 295 5.51 -1.55 -0.52
N PRO A 296 5.33 -0.40 -1.21
CA PRO A 296 4.45 0.68 -0.76
C PRO A 296 2.95 0.30 -0.66
N TRP A 297 2.53 -0.81 -1.26
CA TRP A 297 1.14 -1.25 -1.34
C TRP A 297 0.80 -2.40 -0.39
N LEU A 298 1.81 -3.06 0.20
CA LEU A 298 1.59 -4.21 1.08
C LEU A 298 1.04 -3.76 2.42
N PRO A 299 -0.14 -4.25 2.86
CA PRO A 299 -0.70 -3.90 4.17
C PRO A 299 0.06 -4.58 5.31
N ASP A 300 -0.03 -3.97 6.49
CA ASP A 300 0.43 -4.57 7.74
C ASP A 300 -0.80 -5.08 8.49
N GLY A 301 -0.78 -6.26 9.11
CA GLY A 301 -1.93 -6.76 9.88
C GLY A 301 -2.04 -8.29 9.92
N PRO A 302 -2.90 -8.86 10.79
CA PRO A 302 -3.05 -10.31 10.99
C PRO A 302 -3.73 -11.05 9.82
N GLY A 303 -3.20 -10.96 8.60
CA GLY A 303 -3.78 -11.59 7.40
C GLY A 303 -2.75 -12.17 6.43
N HIS A 304 -3.23 -12.67 5.29
CA HIS A 304 -2.43 -13.42 4.32
C HIS A 304 -2.26 -12.66 3.01
N LEU A 305 -1.05 -12.75 2.45
CA LEU A 305 -0.67 -12.17 1.17
C LEU A 305 -0.15 -13.25 0.24
N LEU A 306 -0.72 -13.30 -0.96
CA LEU A 306 -0.27 -14.20 -2.02
C LEU A 306 0.15 -13.37 -3.23
N ILE A 307 1.40 -13.52 -3.65
CA ILE A 307 1.97 -12.84 -4.81
C ILE A 307 2.18 -13.87 -5.90
N THR A 308 1.80 -13.58 -7.15
CA THR A 308 2.24 -14.37 -8.31
C THR A 308 3.25 -13.54 -9.10
N SER A 309 4.37 -14.14 -9.48
CA SER A 309 5.44 -13.45 -10.18
C SER A 309 6.18 -14.36 -11.17
N ARG A 310 6.86 -13.75 -12.14
CA ARG A 310 7.87 -14.44 -12.95
C ARG A 310 9.28 -14.22 -12.40
N ASN A 311 9.46 -13.19 -11.58
CA ASN A 311 10.72 -12.85 -10.93
C ASN A 311 10.88 -13.76 -9.71
N PRO A 312 11.99 -14.52 -9.57
CA PRO A 312 12.24 -15.33 -8.38
C PRO A 312 12.73 -14.49 -7.18
N ASN A 313 13.19 -13.25 -7.40
CA ASN A 313 13.83 -12.44 -6.36
C ASN A 313 12.81 -11.69 -5.48
N TRP A 314 12.29 -12.37 -4.45
CA TRP A 314 11.35 -11.80 -3.47
C TRP A 314 11.89 -11.75 -2.05
N ALA A 315 13.19 -12.00 -1.86
CA ALA A 315 13.82 -11.97 -0.54
C ALA A 315 13.59 -10.62 0.17
N GLY A 316 13.25 -10.67 1.45
CA GLY A 316 12.90 -9.49 2.26
C GLY A 316 11.42 -9.06 2.18
N VAL A 317 10.64 -9.58 1.21
CA VAL A 317 9.22 -9.25 1.03
C VAL A 317 8.33 -10.49 1.17
N ALA A 318 8.71 -11.62 0.58
CA ALA A 318 7.92 -12.85 0.60
C ALA A 318 8.80 -14.10 0.61
N GLN A 319 8.26 -15.22 1.10
CA GLN A 319 8.90 -16.52 0.90
C GLN A 319 8.57 -17.04 -0.50
N PRO A 320 9.57 -17.33 -1.36
CA PRO A 320 9.35 -17.81 -2.71
C PRO A 320 8.91 -19.29 -2.70
N VAL A 321 7.90 -19.61 -3.52
CA VAL A 321 7.42 -20.96 -3.80
C VAL A 321 7.53 -21.22 -5.29
N ASP A 322 8.33 -22.22 -5.66
CA ASP A 322 8.53 -22.58 -7.05
C ASP A 322 7.34 -23.39 -7.58
N VAL A 323 6.81 -22.96 -8.73
CA VAL A 323 5.69 -23.56 -9.44
C VAL A 323 6.18 -24.02 -10.81
N ASP A 324 6.40 -25.33 -10.92
CA ASP A 324 6.88 -25.97 -12.15
C ASP A 324 5.73 -26.31 -13.12
N VAL A 325 6.05 -26.89 -14.28
CA VAL A 325 5.10 -27.55 -15.20
C VAL A 325 4.36 -28.71 -14.51
N PHE A 326 3.34 -29.29 -15.15
CA PHE A 326 2.73 -30.50 -14.61
C PHE A 326 3.74 -31.64 -14.56
N THR A 327 3.59 -32.52 -13.57
CA THR A 327 4.19 -33.85 -13.67
C THR A 327 3.53 -34.59 -14.83
N ARG A 328 4.25 -35.51 -15.48
CA ARG A 328 3.68 -36.29 -16.60
C ARG A 328 2.37 -36.99 -16.21
N ALA A 329 2.29 -37.51 -14.99
CA ALA A 329 1.09 -38.15 -14.46
C ALA A 329 -0.10 -37.18 -14.37
N GLU A 330 0.12 -35.94 -13.92
CA GLU A 330 -0.92 -34.90 -13.87
C GLU A 330 -1.43 -34.53 -15.28
N SER A 331 -0.52 -34.39 -16.26
CA SER A 331 -0.90 -34.14 -17.66
C SER A 331 -1.76 -35.26 -18.23
N ILE A 332 -1.34 -36.53 -18.04
CA ILE A 332 -2.07 -37.70 -18.51
C ILE A 332 -3.44 -37.80 -17.83
N ALA A 333 -3.51 -37.59 -16.51
CA ALA A 333 -4.77 -37.61 -15.77
C ALA A 333 -5.75 -36.55 -16.27
N LEU A 334 -5.28 -35.32 -16.52
CA LEU A 334 -6.11 -34.25 -17.08
C LEU A 334 -6.62 -34.59 -18.49
N LEU A 335 -5.75 -35.11 -19.35
CA LEU A 335 -6.11 -35.51 -20.71
C LEU A 335 -7.15 -36.62 -20.72
N ARG A 336 -6.98 -37.67 -19.91
CA ARG A 336 -7.89 -38.81 -19.82
C ARG A 336 -9.24 -38.45 -19.19
N THR A 337 -9.24 -37.53 -18.23
CA THR A 337 -10.49 -37.02 -17.65
C THR A 337 -11.30 -36.22 -18.67
N SER A 338 -10.61 -35.48 -19.55
CA SER A 338 -11.24 -34.57 -20.51
C SER A 338 -11.57 -35.25 -21.85
N LEU A 339 -10.87 -36.33 -22.22
CA LEU A 339 -11.03 -37.07 -23.46
C LEU A 339 -11.40 -38.53 -23.15
N ALA A 340 -12.69 -38.85 -23.24
CA ALA A 340 -13.26 -40.12 -22.77
C ALA A 340 -12.67 -41.40 -23.40
N ASP A 341 -12.08 -41.30 -24.60
CA ASP A 341 -11.62 -42.46 -25.39
C ASP A 341 -10.09 -42.50 -25.62
N ILE A 342 -9.30 -41.66 -24.93
CA ILE A 342 -7.84 -41.64 -25.11
C ILE A 342 -7.17 -42.75 -24.28
N ASP A 343 -6.33 -43.56 -24.93
CA ASP A 343 -5.47 -44.51 -24.24
C ASP A 343 -4.26 -43.82 -23.59
N GLU A 344 -3.59 -44.52 -22.67
CA GLU A 344 -2.49 -43.97 -21.88
C GLU A 344 -1.27 -43.58 -22.71
N ASP A 345 -0.91 -44.38 -23.74
CA ASP A 345 0.25 -44.13 -24.59
C ASP A 345 0.01 -42.89 -25.46
N THR A 346 -1.19 -42.76 -26.03
CA THR A 346 -1.57 -41.57 -26.79
C THR A 346 -1.61 -40.32 -25.89
N ALA A 347 -2.09 -40.43 -24.65
CA ALA A 347 -2.09 -39.34 -23.68
C ALA A 347 -0.67 -38.92 -23.27
N ASP A 348 0.23 -39.88 -23.03
CA ASP A 348 1.63 -39.63 -22.70
C ASP A 348 2.35 -38.91 -23.84
N ARG A 349 2.16 -39.37 -25.09
CA ARG A 349 2.73 -38.73 -26.28
C ARG A 349 2.22 -37.31 -26.45
N LEU A 350 0.93 -37.07 -26.24
CA LEU A 350 0.34 -35.73 -26.29
C LEU A 350 0.90 -34.82 -25.21
N ALA A 351 0.96 -35.27 -23.96
CA ALA A 351 1.55 -34.54 -22.84
C ALA A 351 3.02 -34.16 -23.13
N GLY A 352 3.80 -35.08 -23.68
CA GLY A 352 5.20 -34.85 -24.04
C GLY A 352 5.39 -33.78 -25.11
N HIS A 353 4.57 -33.76 -26.18
CA HIS A 353 4.66 -32.71 -27.21
C HIS A 353 4.20 -31.34 -26.70
N LEU A 354 3.32 -31.31 -25.71
CA LEU A 354 2.87 -30.09 -25.06
C LEU A 354 3.85 -29.59 -23.98
N GLY A 355 4.91 -30.36 -23.70
CA GLY A 355 5.93 -30.05 -22.71
C GLY A 355 5.38 -29.99 -21.28
N ASP A 356 4.30 -30.73 -21.02
CA ASP A 356 3.60 -30.78 -19.74
C ASP A 356 3.16 -29.39 -19.20
N LEU A 357 3.09 -28.38 -20.06
CA LEU A 357 2.72 -27.02 -19.68
C LEU A 357 1.19 -26.92 -19.52
N PRO A 358 0.66 -26.58 -18.34
CA PRO A 358 -0.79 -26.52 -18.09
C PRO A 358 -1.57 -25.69 -19.11
N LEU A 359 -1.04 -24.52 -19.51
CA LEU A 359 -1.68 -23.67 -20.51
C LEU A 359 -1.72 -24.33 -21.90
N ALA A 360 -0.64 -24.99 -22.33
CA ALA A 360 -0.61 -25.69 -23.62
C ALA A 360 -1.57 -26.90 -23.63
N VAL A 361 -1.61 -27.65 -22.53
CA VAL A 361 -2.56 -28.76 -22.33
C VAL A 361 -4.00 -28.28 -22.38
N GLY A 362 -4.34 -27.21 -21.66
CA GLY A 362 -5.68 -26.61 -21.70
C GLY A 362 -6.08 -26.18 -23.12
N GLN A 363 -5.18 -25.50 -23.85
CA GLN A 363 -5.47 -25.07 -25.23
C GLN A 363 -5.66 -26.24 -26.20
N ALA A 364 -4.85 -27.28 -26.07
CA ALA A 364 -5.00 -28.50 -26.87
C ALA A 364 -6.38 -29.15 -26.62
N LEU A 365 -6.80 -29.26 -25.36
CA LEU A 365 -8.09 -29.82 -24.98
C LEU A 365 -9.27 -29.01 -25.56
N GLU A 366 -9.23 -27.69 -25.46
CA GLU A 366 -10.29 -26.83 -26.01
C GLU A 366 -10.39 -26.95 -27.54
N LEU A 367 -9.26 -26.99 -28.25
CA LEU A 367 -9.25 -27.19 -29.70
C LEU A 367 -9.75 -28.59 -30.10
N LEU A 368 -9.31 -29.63 -29.40
CA LEU A 368 -9.76 -31.01 -29.65
C LEU A 368 -11.27 -31.15 -29.42
N ALA A 369 -11.80 -30.54 -28.37
CA ALA A 369 -13.23 -30.54 -28.06
C ALA A 369 -14.06 -29.80 -29.13
N GLU A 370 -13.63 -28.61 -29.56
CA GLU A 370 -14.36 -27.80 -30.56
C GLU A 370 -14.31 -28.44 -31.96
N THR A 371 -13.14 -28.93 -32.38
CA THR A 371 -12.96 -29.49 -33.74
C THR A 371 -13.35 -30.95 -33.86
N ARG A 372 -13.47 -31.67 -32.73
CA ARG A 372 -13.63 -33.14 -32.65
C ARG A 372 -12.59 -33.89 -33.49
N MET A 373 -11.41 -33.31 -33.65
CA MET A 373 -10.36 -33.92 -34.47
C MET A 373 -9.74 -35.11 -33.73
N PRO A 374 -9.30 -36.17 -34.46
CA PRO A 374 -8.53 -37.25 -33.84
C PRO A 374 -7.19 -36.73 -33.27
N VAL A 375 -6.81 -37.22 -32.09
CA VAL A 375 -5.58 -36.81 -31.38
C VAL A 375 -4.32 -37.02 -32.25
N TYR A 376 -4.27 -38.09 -33.03
CA TYR A 376 -3.15 -38.35 -33.93
C TYR A 376 -3.00 -37.27 -35.02
N THR A 377 -4.11 -36.79 -35.59
CA THR A 377 -4.09 -35.68 -36.55
C THR A 377 -3.57 -34.41 -35.89
N TYR A 378 -3.97 -34.16 -34.64
CA TYR A 378 -3.52 -33.00 -33.87
C TYR A 378 -2.01 -33.05 -33.64
N LEU A 379 -1.48 -34.20 -33.23
CA LEU A 379 -0.04 -34.41 -33.04
C LEU A 379 0.75 -34.16 -34.33
N SER A 380 0.24 -34.62 -35.48
CA SER A 380 0.87 -34.38 -36.78
C SER A 380 0.90 -32.89 -37.14
N ASP A 381 -0.23 -32.19 -36.97
CA ASP A 381 -0.33 -30.76 -37.25
C ASP A 381 0.57 -29.94 -36.31
N LEU A 382 0.58 -30.28 -35.01
CA LEU A 382 1.41 -29.63 -34.00
C LEU A 382 2.90 -29.81 -34.31
N ALA A 383 3.32 -31.00 -34.76
CA ALA A 383 4.69 -31.26 -35.18
C ALA A 383 5.08 -30.44 -36.42
N ALA A 384 4.17 -30.32 -37.39
CA ALA A 384 4.39 -29.50 -38.59
C ALA A 384 4.55 -28.01 -38.24
N HIS A 385 3.67 -27.46 -37.40
CA HIS A 385 3.75 -26.08 -36.89
C HIS A 385 5.02 -25.84 -36.09
N THR A 386 5.43 -26.81 -35.26
CA THR A 386 6.68 -26.71 -34.47
C THR A 386 7.89 -26.66 -35.40
N ALA A 387 7.93 -27.50 -36.44
CA ALA A 387 9.01 -27.50 -37.43
C ALA A 387 9.06 -26.20 -38.23
N GLU A 388 7.89 -25.62 -38.56
CA GLU A 388 7.81 -24.31 -39.21
C GLU A 388 8.37 -23.19 -38.32
N LEU A 389 7.91 -23.11 -37.08
CA LEU A 389 8.37 -22.10 -36.14
C LEU A 389 9.88 -22.18 -35.87
N MET A 390 10.45 -23.39 -35.85
CA MET A 390 11.91 -23.58 -35.75
C MET A 390 12.67 -23.15 -37.02
N ARG A 391 12.08 -23.30 -38.22
CA ARG A 391 12.65 -22.78 -39.47
C ARG A 391 12.68 -21.25 -39.51
N GLU A 392 11.70 -20.61 -38.86
CA GLU A 392 11.54 -19.16 -38.84
C GLU A 392 12.35 -18.45 -37.74
N GLY A 393 13.18 -19.18 -36.99
CA GLY A 393 14.09 -18.62 -35.98
C GLY A 393 13.77 -19.02 -34.54
N GLY A 394 12.79 -19.91 -34.33
CA GLY A 394 12.40 -20.39 -33.00
C GLY A 394 11.27 -19.56 -32.36
N PRO A 395 10.81 -19.94 -31.15
CA PRO A 395 9.75 -19.22 -30.46
C PRO A 395 10.22 -17.82 -30.05
N PRO A 396 9.29 -16.86 -29.87
CA PRO A 396 9.67 -15.56 -29.36
C PRO A 396 10.40 -15.67 -28.01
N ALA A 397 11.37 -14.77 -27.78
CA ALA A 397 12.30 -14.89 -26.66
C ALA A 397 11.56 -14.93 -25.31
N GLY A 398 11.85 -15.98 -24.52
CA GLY A 398 11.30 -16.16 -23.16
C GLY A 398 10.05 -17.03 -23.05
N TYR A 399 9.63 -17.74 -24.11
CA TYR A 399 8.43 -18.58 -24.10
C TYR A 399 8.65 -20.06 -24.49
N PRO A 400 7.89 -21.01 -23.92
CA PRO A 400 7.98 -22.41 -24.29
C PRO A 400 7.56 -22.67 -25.74
N LEU A 401 8.36 -23.47 -26.46
CA LEU A 401 8.11 -23.86 -27.86
C LEU A 401 6.73 -24.49 -28.07
N SER A 402 6.35 -25.41 -27.18
CA SER A 402 5.07 -26.14 -27.24
C SER A 402 3.85 -25.23 -27.18
N LEU A 403 3.92 -24.17 -26.36
CA LEU A 403 2.86 -23.17 -26.25
C LEU A 403 2.75 -22.34 -27.53
N ALA A 404 3.88 -21.86 -28.07
CA ALA A 404 3.89 -21.06 -29.28
C ALA A 404 3.28 -21.84 -30.47
N ALA A 405 3.66 -23.12 -30.62
CA ALA A 405 3.11 -24.00 -31.64
C ALA A 405 1.61 -24.25 -31.45
N THR A 406 1.16 -24.49 -30.21
CA THR A 406 -0.26 -24.74 -29.90
C THR A 406 -1.13 -23.51 -30.18
N VAL A 407 -0.71 -22.33 -29.73
CA VAL A 407 -1.41 -21.06 -30.00
C VAL A 407 -1.45 -20.78 -31.50
N GLY A 408 -0.32 -20.93 -32.21
CA GLY A 408 -0.24 -20.71 -33.65
C GLY A 408 -1.22 -21.58 -34.42
N LEU A 409 -1.20 -22.90 -34.18
CA LEU A 409 -2.12 -23.85 -34.81
C LEU A 409 -3.59 -23.50 -34.54
N THR A 410 -3.91 -23.17 -33.28
CA THR A 410 -5.27 -22.83 -32.87
C THR A 410 -5.75 -21.53 -33.52
N ALA A 411 -4.88 -20.52 -33.59
CA ALA A 411 -5.17 -19.24 -34.23
C ALA A 411 -5.34 -19.37 -35.75
N ASP A 412 -4.54 -20.20 -36.41
CA ASP A 412 -4.67 -20.49 -37.86
C ASP A 412 -6.02 -21.15 -38.17
N ARG A 413 -6.42 -22.12 -37.34
CA ARG A 413 -7.72 -22.78 -37.49
C ARG A 413 -8.89 -21.84 -37.21
N LEU A 414 -8.80 -20.99 -36.19
CA LEU A 414 -9.80 -19.96 -35.96
C LEU A 414 -9.92 -19.02 -37.18
N ARG A 415 -8.79 -18.57 -37.74
CA ARG A 415 -8.76 -17.71 -38.93
C ARG A 415 -9.38 -18.38 -40.15
N ALA A 416 -9.18 -19.69 -40.33
CA ALA A 416 -9.78 -20.47 -41.40
C ALA A 416 -11.30 -20.64 -41.21
N ALA A 417 -11.76 -20.84 -39.97
CA ALA A 417 -13.17 -21.06 -39.64
C ALA A 417 -14.01 -19.75 -39.63
N ASP A 418 -13.48 -18.69 -39.02
CA ASP A 418 -14.08 -17.36 -38.97
C ASP A 418 -13.00 -16.27 -39.14
N PRO A 419 -12.85 -15.72 -40.36
CA PRO A 419 -11.88 -14.66 -40.63
C PRO A 419 -12.09 -13.39 -39.80
N ALA A 420 -13.32 -13.09 -39.37
CA ALA A 420 -13.59 -11.94 -38.51
C ALA A 420 -13.12 -12.19 -37.07
N ALA A 421 -13.29 -13.41 -36.56
CA ALA A 421 -12.78 -13.82 -35.25
C ALA A 421 -11.24 -13.79 -35.24
N GLY A 422 -10.62 -14.22 -36.33
CA GLY A 422 -9.19 -14.07 -36.56
C GLY A 422 -8.68 -12.63 -36.50
N GLN A 423 -9.37 -11.70 -37.19
CA GLN A 423 -9.06 -10.27 -37.12
C GLN A 423 -9.23 -9.70 -35.71
N LEU A 424 -10.29 -10.11 -35.01
CA LEU A 424 -10.56 -9.67 -33.65
C LEU A 424 -9.49 -10.15 -32.67
N LEU A 425 -9.06 -11.42 -32.78
CA LEU A 425 -7.99 -12.01 -31.99
C LEU A 425 -6.69 -11.20 -32.14
N THR A 426 -6.28 -10.92 -33.38
CA THR A 426 -5.05 -10.16 -33.65
C THR A 426 -5.13 -8.75 -33.08
N LEU A 427 -6.26 -8.04 -33.21
CA LEU A 427 -6.43 -6.71 -32.61
C LEU A 427 -6.38 -6.76 -31.07
N CYS A 428 -7.00 -7.77 -30.45
CA CYS A 428 -6.97 -7.94 -29.00
C CYS A 428 -5.56 -8.27 -28.46
N ALA A 429 -4.70 -8.88 -29.25
CA ALA A 429 -3.31 -9.18 -28.89
C ALA A 429 -2.44 -7.93 -28.74
N HIS A 430 -2.83 -6.79 -29.35
CA HIS A 430 -2.15 -5.49 -29.19
C HIS A 430 -2.70 -4.66 -28.02
N LEU A 431 -3.76 -5.11 -27.35
CA LEU A 431 -4.36 -4.43 -26.21
C LEU A 431 -3.86 -5.03 -24.88
N GLY A 432 -4.05 -4.29 -23.78
CA GLY A 432 -3.62 -4.74 -22.45
C GLY A 432 -4.29 -6.04 -21.98
N PRO A 433 -3.66 -6.81 -21.07
CA PRO A 433 -4.18 -8.06 -20.51
C PRO A 433 -5.29 -7.84 -19.46
N ALA A 434 -6.20 -6.90 -19.74
CA ALA A 434 -7.37 -6.55 -18.93
C ALA A 434 -8.65 -6.81 -19.74
N PRO A 435 -9.84 -6.84 -19.11
CA PRO A 435 -11.11 -6.95 -19.84
C PRO A 435 -11.25 -5.85 -20.90
N ILE A 436 -11.25 -6.25 -22.17
CA ILE A 436 -11.32 -5.30 -23.28
C ILE A 436 -12.78 -4.84 -23.46
N PRO A 437 -13.10 -3.55 -23.33
CA PRO A 437 -14.46 -3.05 -23.49
C PRO A 437 -14.98 -3.35 -24.91
N THR A 438 -16.10 -4.06 -25.04
CA THR A 438 -16.62 -4.46 -26.36
C THR A 438 -17.00 -3.28 -27.23
N ASP A 439 -17.42 -2.17 -26.61
CA ASP A 439 -17.77 -0.93 -27.30
C ASP A 439 -16.58 -0.24 -27.96
N LEU A 440 -15.33 -0.59 -27.58
CA LEU A 440 -14.12 -0.18 -28.29
C LEU A 440 -14.16 -0.58 -29.77
N PHE A 441 -14.78 -1.72 -30.10
CA PHE A 441 -14.90 -2.21 -31.46
C PHE A 441 -16.21 -1.78 -32.14
N THR A 442 -17.29 -1.62 -31.36
CA THR A 442 -18.64 -1.42 -31.94
C THR A 442 -19.08 0.04 -32.01
N ALA A 443 -18.57 0.93 -31.15
CA ALA A 443 -18.94 2.35 -31.16
C ALA A 443 -18.36 3.09 -32.36
N HIS A 444 -17.09 2.85 -32.68
CA HIS A 444 -16.39 3.45 -33.81
C HIS A 444 -15.74 2.37 -34.69
N PRO A 445 -16.52 1.58 -35.44
CA PRO A 445 -16.00 0.42 -36.18
C PRO A 445 -15.21 0.80 -37.45
N ASP A 446 -15.16 2.07 -37.84
CA ASP A 446 -14.57 2.51 -39.10
C ASP A 446 -13.08 2.15 -39.28
N PRO A 447 -12.22 2.20 -38.24
CA PRO A 447 -10.83 1.76 -38.35
C PRO A 447 -10.65 0.23 -38.54
N LEU A 448 -11.70 -0.58 -38.33
CA LEU A 448 -11.61 -2.04 -38.36
C LEU A 448 -11.45 -2.58 -39.80
N PRO A 449 -10.74 -3.71 -39.98
CA PRO A 449 -10.64 -4.38 -41.26
C PRO A 449 -11.95 -5.09 -41.62
N LYS A 450 -12.21 -5.32 -42.91
CA LYS A 450 -13.29 -6.20 -43.37
C LYS A 450 -12.81 -7.67 -43.32
N PRO A 451 -13.64 -8.65 -42.92
CA PRO A 451 -15.08 -8.54 -42.65
C PRO A 451 -15.48 -8.02 -41.26
N LEU A 452 -14.57 -7.93 -40.29
CA LEU A 452 -14.89 -7.57 -38.90
C LEU A 452 -15.66 -6.24 -38.77
N GLN A 453 -15.28 -5.21 -39.52
CA GLN A 453 -15.97 -3.91 -39.58
C GLN A 453 -17.49 -4.02 -39.82
N LYS A 454 -17.91 -4.91 -40.74
CA LYS A 454 -19.34 -5.10 -41.06
C LYS A 454 -20.07 -5.83 -39.94
N ILE A 455 -19.37 -6.74 -39.24
CA ILE A 455 -19.90 -7.53 -38.14
C ILE A 455 -20.01 -6.69 -36.86
N ALA A 456 -19.03 -5.82 -36.59
CA ALA A 456 -19.02 -4.93 -35.44
C ALA A 456 -20.24 -3.99 -35.38
N ARG A 457 -20.82 -3.63 -36.54
CA ARG A 457 -22.07 -2.86 -36.64
C ARG A 457 -23.33 -3.65 -36.28
N LYS A 458 -23.21 -4.97 -36.02
CA LYS A 458 -24.32 -5.89 -35.74
C LYS A 458 -24.09 -6.59 -34.40
N PRO A 459 -24.72 -6.13 -33.29
CA PRO A 459 -24.42 -6.62 -31.94
C PRO A 459 -24.45 -8.14 -31.77
N VAL A 460 -25.48 -8.81 -32.29
CA VAL A 460 -25.62 -10.28 -32.20
C VAL A 460 -24.54 -11.02 -32.99
N ALA A 461 -24.18 -10.50 -34.18
CA ALA A 461 -23.14 -11.12 -34.99
C ALA A 461 -21.76 -10.93 -34.35
N PHE A 462 -21.50 -9.74 -33.80
CA PHE A 462 -20.26 -9.46 -33.07
C PHE A 462 -20.12 -10.33 -31.81
N ALA A 463 -21.20 -10.50 -31.03
CA ALA A 463 -21.21 -11.39 -29.88
C ALA A 463 -20.92 -12.85 -30.27
N ARG A 464 -21.41 -13.32 -31.43
CA ARG A 464 -21.08 -14.65 -31.96
C ARG A 464 -19.60 -14.78 -32.35
N THR A 465 -19.03 -13.77 -33.01
CA THR A 465 -17.60 -13.72 -33.34
C THR A 465 -16.75 -13.70 -32.07
N LEU A 466 -17.14 -12.93 -31.05
CA LEU A 466 -16.48 -12.92 -29.74
C LEU A 466 -16.56 -14.29 -29.05
N ALA A 467 -17.70 -14.97 -29.13
CA ALA A 467 -17.88 -16.31 -28.60
C ALA A 467 -16.94 -17.35 -29.24
N GLN A 468 -16.53 -17.16 -30.50
CA GLN A 468 -15.57 -18.05 -31.17
C GLN A 468 -14.18 -18.01 -30.51
N LEU A 469 -13.72 -16.83 -30.07
CA LEU A 469 -12.43 -16.71 -29.37
C LEU A 469 -12.41 -17.53 -28.08
N GLY A 470 -13.55 -17.57 -27.38
CA GLY A 470 -13.75 -18.39 -26.18
C GLY A 470 -13.83 -19.88 -26.45
N ARG A 471 -14.49 -20.31 -27.53
CA ARG A 471 -14.58 -21.74 -27.89
C ARG A 471 -13.26 -22.36 -28.30
N PHE A 472 -12.38 -21.57 -28.91
CA PHE A 472 -11.05 -22.00 -29.31
C PHE A 472 -9.99 -21.83 -28.20
N GLY A 473 -10.36 -21.39 -26.98
CA GLY A 473 -9.41 -21.23 -25.88
C GLY A 473 -8.33 -20.16 -26.07
N LEU A 474 -8.61 -19.18 -26.93
CA LEU A 474 -7.69 -18.07 -27.20
C LEU A 474 -8.02 -16.83 -26.36
N ALA A 475 -9.26 -16.71 -25.88
CA ALA A 475 -9.67 -15.66 -24.95
C ALA A 475 -10.67 -16.17 -23.91
N ARG A 476 -10.58 -15.67 -22.68
CA ARG A 476 -11.62 -15.88 -21.66
C ARG A 476 -12.67 -14.77 -21.78
N LEU A 477 -13.95 -15.13 -21.81
CA LEU A 477 -15.04 -14.15 -21.86
C LEU A 477 -15.50 -13.79 -20.44
N THR A 478 -15.57 -12.49 -20.16
CA THR A 478 -16.12 -11.93 -18.93
C THR A 478 -17.38 -11.11 -19.21
N ASP A 479 -18.09 -10.74 -18.15
CA ASP A 479 -19.14 -9.73 -18.17
C ASP A 479 -18.65 -8.37 -18.71
N ARG A 480 -17.36 -8.06 -18.53
CA ARG A 480 -16.72 -6.81 -18.97
C ARG A 480 -16.02 -6.90 -20.34
N GLY A 481 -16.01 -8.06 -20.99
CA GLY A 481 -15.40 -8.27 -22.31
C GLY A 481 -14.39 -9.42 -22.38
N PRO A 482 -13.73 -9.65 -23.52
CA PRO A 482 -12.69 -10.68 -23.64
C PRO A 482 -11.42 -10.29 -22.89
N VAL A 483 -10.76 -11.29 -22.32
CA VAL A 483 -9.42 -11.22 -21.75
C VAL A 483 -8.57 -12.28 -22.43
N LEU A 484 -7.52 -11.87 -23.12
CA LEU A 484 -6.53 -12.80 -23.68
C LEU A 484 -5.46 -13.05 -22.61
N HIS A 485 -4.99 -14.29 -22.52
CA HIS A 485 -3.85 -14.58 -21.67
C HIS A 485 -2.58 -13.93 -22.25
N ARG A 486 -1.74 -13.29 -21.41
CA ARG A 486 -0.56 -12.52 -21.86
C ARG A 486 0.36 -13.29 -22.82
N LEU A 487 0.55 -14.59 -22.58
CA LEU A 487 1.35 -15.45 -23.48
C LEU A 487 0.68 -15.68 -24.83
N VAL A 488 -0.64 -15.81 -24.85
CA VAL A 488 -1.41 -15.91 -26.10
C VAL A 488 -1.32 -14.59 -26.85
N GLN A 489 -1.45 -13.44 -26.16
CA GLN A 489 -1.25 -12.12 -26.76
C GLN A 489 0.15 -11.99 -27.36
N ALA A 490 1.19 -12.34 -26.61
CA ALA A 490 2.57 -12.26 -27.06
C ALA A 490 2.80 -13.14 -28.31
N VAL A 491 2.39 -14.41 -28.28
CA VAL A 491 2.55 -15.31 -29.44
C VAL A 491 1.78 -14.79 -30.65
N VAL A 492 0.51 -14.38 -30.49
CA VAL A 492 -0.31 -13.85 -31.60
C VAL A 492 0.28 -12.54 -32.15
N ARG A 493 0.84 -11.69 -31.30
CA ARG A 493 1.46 -10.42 -31.69
C ARG A 493 2.78 -10.62 -32.43
N ASP A 494 3.62 -11.54 -31.94
CA ASP A 494 4.95 -11.79 -32.50
C ASP A 494 4.87 -12.63 -33.80
N THR A 495 3.79 -13.39 -33.98
CA THR A 495 3.44 -14.10 -35.23
C THR A 495 2.49 -13.32 -36.14
N ASP A 496 2.13 -12.08 -35.78
CA ASP A 496 1.29 -11.23 -36.60
C ASP A 496 2.04 -10.88 -37.90
N PRO A 497 1.52 -11.18 -39.09
CA PRO A 497 2.19 -10.84 -40.35
C PRO A 497 2.20 -9.33 -40.62
N ARG A 498 1.38 -8.53 -39.91
CA ARG A 498 1.26 -7.07 -40.08
C ARG A 498 1.12 -6.35 -38.73
N PRO A 499 2.12 -6.46 -37.84
CA PRO A 499 2.02 -5.98 -36.47
C PRO A 499 1.79 -4.47 -36.40
N ASP A 500 2.44 -3.68 -37.26
CA ASP A 500 2.30 -2.22 -37.29
C ASP A 500 0.91 -1.77 -37.74
N VAL A 501 0.30 -2.50 -38.69
CA VAL A 501 -1.05 -2.19 -39.19
C VAL A 501 -2.09 -2.43 -38.10
N ASN A 502 -2.01 -3.59 -37.43
CA ASN A 502 -2.97 -3.97 -36.40
C ASN A 502 -2.80 -3.15 -35.13
N ARG A 503 -1.55 -2.86 -34.72
CA ARG A 503 -1.25 -1.88 -33.67
C ARG A 503 -1.86 -0.53 -34.02
N GLY A 504 -1.59 0.01 -35.21
CA GLY A 504 -2.15 1.29 -35.63
C GLY A 504 -3.68 1.33 -35.65
N ILE A 505 -4.36 0.21 -35.91
CA ILE A 505 -5.82 0.11 -35.76
C ILE A 505 -6.21 0.20 -34.28
N ALA A 506 -5.57 -0.56 -33.39
CA ALA A 506 -5.82 -0.51 -31.95
C ALA A 506 -5.62 0.91 -31.38
N GLU A 507 -4.54 1.60 -31.77
CA GLU A 507 -4.27 2.98 -31.39
C GLU A 507 -5.40 3.93 -31.81
N ARG A 508 -5.93 3.79 -33.05
CA ARG A 508 -7.05 4.61 -33.54
C ARG A 508 -8.35 4.33 -32.80
N LEU A 509 -8.60 3.07 -32.43
CA LEU A 509 -9.78 2.71 -31.62
C LEU A 509 -9.68 3.33 -30.22
N LEU A 510 -8.51 3.27 -29.57
CA LEU A 510 -8.29 3.87 -28.26
C LEU A 510 -8.40 5.39 -28.29
N ALA A 511 -7.84 6.03 -29.31
CA ALA A 511 -7.97 7.46 -29.52
C ALA A 511 -9.44 7.88 -29.78
N ALA A 512 -10.22 7.07 -30.49
CA ALA A 512 -11.64 7.34 -30.72
C ALA A 512 -12.51 7.07 -29.48
N ALA A 513 -12.10 6.13 -28.62
CA ALA A 513 -12.78 5.80 -27.37
C ALA A 513 -12.38 6.72 -26.20
N ARG A 514 -11.51 7.70 -26.45
CA ARG A 514 -11.03 8.68 -25.48
C ARG A 514 -12.22 9.35 -24.78
N PRO A 515 -12.30 9.31 -23.43
CA PRO A 515 -13.31 10.04 -22.68
C PRO A 515 -13.11 11.56 -22.82
N ASP A 516 -14.15 12.34 -22.51
CA ASP A 516 -14.05 13.81 -22.38
C ASP A 516 -13.11 14.20 -21.21
N ASP A 517 -13.20 15.45 -20.72
CA ASP A 517 -12.24 16.05 -19.79
C ASP A 517 -11.88 15.13 -18.59
N GLY A 518 -10.64 14.61 -18.60
CA GLY A 518 -10.11 13.72 -17.57
C GLY A 518 -10.02 14.35 -16.18
N LYS A 519 -10.22 15.66 -16.08
CA LYS A 519 -10.32 16.41 -14.81
C LYS A 519 -11.65 16.22 -14.09
N LEU A 520 -12.69 15.76 -14.80
CA LEU A 520 -14.04 15.66 -14.24
C LEU A 520 -14.35 14.25 -13.71
N PRO A 521 -14.87 14.13 -12.46
CA PRO A 521 -15.14 12.83 -11.84
C PRO A 521 -16.06 11.89 -12.62
N GLN A 522 -17.02 12.42 -13.40
CA GLN A 522 -17.94 11.58 -14.17
C GLN A 522 -17.26 10.69 -15.22
N TRP A 523 -16.05 11.04 -15.67
CA TRP A 523 -15.33 10.31 -16.71
C TRP A 523 -14.28 9.34 -16.16
N TRP A 524 -14.00 9.39 -14.86
CA TRP A 524 -12.97 8.55 -14.22
C TRP A 524 -13.18 7.04 -14.39
N PRO A 525 -14.41 6.49 -14.26
CA PRO A 525 -14.62 5.05 -14.47
C PRO A 525 -14.24 4.59 -15.87
N ARG A 526 -14.43 5.44 -16.88
CA ARG A 526 -14.07 5.11 -18.27
C ARG A 526 -12.57 5.16 -18.48
N TRP A 527 -11.88 6.15 -17.90
CA TRP A 527 -10.42 6.23 -17.93
C TRP A 527 -9.77 4.99 -17.32
N ALA A 528 -10.26 4.52 -16.17
CA ALA A 528 -9.75 3.33 -15.49
C ALA A 528 -9.82 2.05 -16.37
N VAL A 529 -10.87 1.92 -17.19
CA VAL A 529 -11.01 0.78 -18.12
C VAL A 529 -10.07 0.90 -19.32
N LEU A 530 -9.82 2.11 -19.83
CA LEU A 530 -9.01 2.32 -21.04
C LEU A 530 -7.51 2.38 -20.77
N LEU A 531 -7.09 2.83 -19.58
CA LEU A 531 -5.70 3.06 -19.23
C LEU A 531 -4.80 1.83 -19.43
N PRO A 532 -5.18 0.60 -19.02
CA PRO A 532 -4.39 -0.60 -19.29
C PRO A 532 -4.13 -0.83 -20.78
N HIS A 533 -5.09 -0.48 -21.64
CA HIS A 533 -4.99 -0.68 -23.07
C HIS A 533 -4.19 0.44 -23.75
N ILE A 534 -4.34 1.69 -23.31
CA ILE A 534 -3.54 2.84 -23.78
C ILE A 534 -2.06 2.57 -23.54
N LEU A 535 -1.68 2.16 -22.33
CA LEU A 535 -0.29 1.88 -22.00
C LEU A 535 0.24 0.63 -22.71
N ALA A 536 -0.62 -0.31 -23.13
CA ALA A 536 -0.21 -1.54 -23.81
C ALA A 536 0.18 -1.36 -25.28
N VAL A 537 -0.43 -0.39 -25.97
CA VAL A 537 -0.02 0.00 -27.34
C VAL A 537 1.24 0.87 -27.34
N ASP A 538 1.79 1.18 -26.16
CA ASP A 538 3.01 1.96 -25.94
C ASP A 538 3.01 3.34 -26.64
N PRO A 539 2.35 4.35 -26.02
CA PRO A 539 2.27 5.69 -26.60
C PRO A 539 3.63 6.39 -26.67
N ALA A 540 4.65 5.93 -25.94
CA ALA A 540 6.01 6.46 -26.04
C ALA A 540 6.63 6.16 -27.42
N THR A 541 6.20 5.07 -28.07
CA THR A 541 6.73 4.65 -29.36
C THR A 541 5.79 4.84 -30.56
N SER A 542 4.62 5.43 -30.34
CA SER A 542 3.60 5.60 -31.36
C SER A 542 3.76 6.87 -32.21
N ASP A 543 3.55 6.73 -33.53
CA ASP A 543 3.48 7.86 -34.46
C ASP A 543 2.07 8.51 -34.48
N ASN A 544 1.07 7.90 -33.86
CA ASN A 544 -0.30 8.39 -33.80
C ASN A 544 -0.45 9.56 -32.81
N ARG A 545 -0.61 10.77 -33.36
CA ARG A 545 -0.75 12.01 -32.57
C ARG A 545 -1.96 11.98 -31.62
N GLN A 546 -3.10 11.44 -32.05
CA GLN A 546 -4.30 11.39 -31.21
C GLN A 546 -4.12 10.43 -30.03
N LEU A 547 -3.38 9.34 -30.20
CA LEU A 547 -3.01 8.47 -29.09
C LEU A 547 -2.07 9.17 -28.12
N ARG A 548 -1.04 9.88 -28.60
CA ARG A 548 -0.15 10.67 -27.73
C ARG A 548 -0.92 11.70 -26.91
N GLN A 549 -1.89 12.37 -27.53
CA GLN A 549 -2.80 13.27 -26.80
C GLN A 549 -3.60 12.52 -25.73
N THR A 550 -4.17 11.36 -26.07
CA THR A 550 -4.91 10.50 -25.14
C THR A 550 -4.03 10.05 -23.96
N ALA A 551 -2.75 9.75 -24.19
CA ALA A 551 -1.79 9.40 -23.15
C ALA A 551 -1.46 10.60 -22.24
N ASN A 552 -1.33 11.81 -22.80
CA ASN A 552 -1.19 13.03 -22.00
C ASN A 552 -2.44 13.29 -21.12
N ASP A 553 -3.64 13.04 -21.64
CA ASP A 553 -4.88 13.18 -20.87
C ASP A 553 -5.03 12.11 -19.79
N ALA A 554 -4.47 10.91 -20.00
CA ALA A 554 -4.36 9.91 -18.96
C ALA A 554 -3.48 10.38 -17.78
N VAL A 555 -2.37 11.09 -18.05
CA VAL A 555 -1.56 11.73 -16.99
C VAL A 555 -2.40 12.77 -16.23
N TRP A 556 -3.21 13.57 -16.94
CA TRP A 556 -4.13 14.52 -16.30
C TRP A 556 -5.19 13.83 -15.43
N HIS A 557 -5.73 12.70 -15.89
CA HIS A 557 -6.67 11.90 -15.10
C HIS A 557 -6.05 11.44 -13.77
N LEU A 558 -4.81 10.94 -13.80
CA LEU A 558 -4.08 10.56 -12.57
C LEU A 558 -3.88 11.76 -11.64
N MET A 559 -3.42 12.90 -12.18
CA MET A 559 -3.25 14.13 -11.39
C MET A 559 -4.56 14.65 -10.79
N ALA A 560 -5.66 14.62 -11.53
CA ALA A 560 -6.97 15.11 -11.08
C ALA A 560 -7.54 14.31 -9.90
N ARG A 561 -7.09 13.06 -9.73
CA ARG A 561 -7.42 12.20 -8.59
C ARG A 561 -6.50 12.39 -7.38
N GLY A 562 -5.58 13.35 -7.44
CA GLY A 562 -4.58 13.60 -6.40
C GLY A 562 -3.37 12.66 -6.49
N GLU A 563 -3.19 11.95 -7.61
CA GLU A 563 -2.12 10.94 -7.76
C GLU A 563 -0.92 11.50 -8.54
N ALA A 564 -0.50 12.73 -8.22
CA ALA A 564 0.64 13.37 -8.87
C ALA A 564 1.92 12.52 -8.80
N ALA A 565 2.13 11.80 -7.68
CA ALA A 565 3.27 10.90 -7.51
C ALA A 565 3.22 9.70 -8.47
N ASN A 566 2.04 9.13 -8.73
CA ASN A 566 1.85 8.03 -9.69
C ASN A 566 1.89 8.51 -11.14
N ALA A 567 1.51 9.77 -11.37
CA ALA A 567 1.55 10.39 -12.69
C ALA A 567 2.98 10.72 -13.14
N LEU A 568 3.90 10.99 -12.20
CA LEU A 568 5.27 11.42 -12.49
C LEU A 568 6.07 10.43 -13.36
N PRO A 569 6.15 9.12 -13.03
CA PRO A 569 6.89 8.17 -13.87
C PRO A 569 6.39 8.10 -15.31
N LEU A 570 5.06 8.11 -15.50
CA LEU A 570 4.46 8.09 -16.83
C LEU A 570 4.75 9.38 -17.59
N ALA A 571 4.57 10.54 -16.96
CA ALA A 571 4.80 11.84 -17.57
C ALA A 571 6.28 12.02 -18.00
N ASP A 572 7.20 11.64 -17.12
CA ASP A 572 8.64 11.71 -17.38
C ASP A 572 9.06 10.74 -18.49
N HIS A 573 8.57 9.50 -18.47
CA HIS A 573 8.83 8.51 -19.53
C HIS A 573 8.37 9.00 -20.91
N LEU A 574 7.13 9.51 -21.01
CA LEU A 574 6.58 10.05 -22.26
C LEU A 574 7.37 11.27 -22.74
N HIS A 575 7.70 12.20 -21.83
CA HIS A 575 8.49 13.38 -22.16
C HIS A 575 9.88 13.01 -22.70
N GLN A 576 10.59 12.09 -22.04
CA GLN A 576 11.91 11.64 -22.49
C GLN A 576 11.86 10.87 -23.81
N ALA A 577 10.86 10.02 -24.00
CA ALA A 577 10.69 9.25 -25.23
C ALA A 577 10.38 10.17 -26.43
N TRP A 578 9.42 11.08 -26.29
CA TRP A 578 9.03 11.99 -27.36
C TRP A 578 10.10 13.04 -27.66
N THR A 579 10.83 13.52 -26.65
CA THR A 579 12.00 14.39 -26.86
C THR A 579 13.06 13.71 -27.72
N ARG A 580 13.37 12.44 -27.44
CA ARG A 580 14.38 11.68 -28.21
C ARG A 580 13.91 11.34 -29.63
N ARG A 581 12.63 11.00 -29.81
CA ARG A 581 12.10 10.51 -31.09
C ARG A 581 11.58 11.60 -32.02
N LEU A 582 10.75 12.48 -31.50
CA LEU A 582 10.05 13.53 -32.26
C LEU A 582 10.85 14.84 -32.25
N GLY A 583 11.72 14.99 -31.25
CA GLY A 583 12.46 16.21 -30.98
C GLY A 583 11.78 17.08 -29.92
N ALA A 584 12.56 17.99 -29.35
CA ALA A 584 12.11 18.88 -28.29
C ALA A 584 11.09 19.95 -28.76
N ASP A 585 10.97 20.15 -30.09
CA ASP A 585 10.08 21.14 -30.71
C ASP A 585 8.75 20.55 -31.21
N ASP A 586 8.56 19.23 -31.12
CA ASP A 586 7.30 18.60 -31.50
C ASP A 586 6.18 19.03 -30.53
N GLU A 587 4.98 19.22 -31.08
CA GLU A 587 3.81 19.66 -30.31
C GLU A 587 3.47 18.69 -29.16
N SER A 588 3.65 17.39 -29.37
CA SER A 588 3.41 16.36 -28.35
C SER A 588 4.42 16.50 -27.21
N THR A 589 5.70 16.74 -27.54
CA THR A 589 6.78 16.96 -26.57
C THR A 589 6.53 18.23 -25.74
N ILE A 590 6.14 19.32 -26.40
CA ILE A 590 5.77 20.58 -25.75
C ILE A 590 4.57 20.39 -24.80
N THR A 591 3.57 19.63 -25.23
CA THR A 591 2.35 19.40 -24.44
C THR A 591 2.63 18.55 -23.20
N ILE A 592 3.39 17.45 -23.33
CA ILE A 592 3.73 16.61 -22.17
C ILE A 592 4.70 17.31 -21.23
N ALA A 593 5.60 18.16 -21.74
CA ALA A 593 6.48 18.98 -20.90
C ALA A 593 5.67 19.92 -19.99
N ALA A 594 4.64 20.59 -20.52
CA ALA A 594 3.73 21.40 -19.71
C ALA A 594 2.99 20.55 -18.66
N THR A 595 2.50 19.36 -19.04
CA THR A 595 1.86 18.44 -18.09
C THR A 595 2.83 17.99 -16.99
N LEU A 596 4.08 17.63 -17.34
CA LEU A 596 5.13 17.25 -16.40
C LEU A 596 5.49 18.40 -15.43
N ALA A 597 5.54 19.65 -15.91
CA ALA A 597 5.73 20.80 -15.05
C ALA A 597 4.58 20.95 -14.03
N VAL A 598 3.33 20.67 -14.44
CA VAL A 598 2.20 20.65 -13.51
C VAL A 598 2.34 19.54 -12.46
N VAL A 599 2.81 18.34 -12.84
CA VAL A 599 3.08 17.24 -11.90
C VAL A 599 4.09 17.70 -10.83
N HIS A 600 5.24 18.24 -11.25
CA HIS A 600 6.26 18.76 -10.32
C HIS A 600 5.70 19.85 -9.39
N ARG A 601 4.90 20.78 -9.92
CA ARG A 601 4.26 21.83 -9.12
C ARG A 601 3.26 21.27 -8.10
N GLN A 602 2.57 20.16 -8.39
CA GLN A 602 1.69 19.50 -7.41
C GLN A 602 2.47 18.74 -6.33
N LEU A 603 3.68 18.29 -6.64
CA LEU A 603 4.57 17.62 -5.69
C LEU A 603 5.40 18.61 -4.84
N GLY A 604 5.42 19.89 -5.20
CA GLY A 604 6.17 20.94 -4.51
C GLY A 604 7.51 21.29 -5.14
N ASP A 605 7.89 20.66 -6.26
CA ASP A 605 9.14 20.89 -6.99
C ASP A 605 9.04 22.13 -7.89
N PHE A 606 8.92 23.32 -7.28
CA PHE A 606 8.63 24.57 -8.00
C PHE A 606 9.77 25.03 -8.92
N GLU A 607 11.03 24.78 -8.53
CA GLU A 607 12.20 25.09 -9.35
C GLU A 607 12.16 24.29 -10.65
N ARG A 608 11.95 22.97 -10.55
CA ARG A 608 11.88 22.09 -11.72
C ARG A 608 10.70 22.44 -12.63
N SER A 609 9.54 22.75 -12.04
CA SER A 609 8.39 23.26 -12.80
C SER A 609 8.73 24.54 -13.58
N SER A 610 9.46 25.48 -12.96
CA SER A 610 9.81 26.77 -13.57
C SER A 610 10.81 26.61 -14.72
N GLU A 611 11.80 25.73 -14.57
CA GLU A 611 12.76 25.40 -15.64
C GLU A 611 12.06 24.85 -16.89
N ILE A 612 11.17 23.87 -16.71
CA ILE A 612 10.45 23.21 -17.80
C ILE A 612 9.54 24.22 -18.51
N GLU A 613 8.77 25.03 -17.78
CA GLU A 613 7.88 26.03 -18.37
C GLU A 613 8.65 27.17 -19.07
N GLN A 614 9.86 27.51 -18.58
CA GLN A 614 10.72 28.51 -19.20
C GLN A 614 11.25 28.03 -20.56
N ASP A 615 11.70 26.78 -20.67
CA ASP A 615 12.08 26.18 -21.96
C ASP A 615 10.86 26.11 -22.89
N ASN A 616 9.70 25.69 -22.38
CA ASN A 616 8.48 25.56 -23.15
C ASN A 616 7.99 26.90 -23.74
N LEU A 617 8.02 27.97 -22.94
CA LEU A 617 7.72 29.33 -23.40
C LEU A 617 8.72 29.80 -24.46
N THR A 618 10.01 29.50 -24.28
CA THR A 618 11.04 29.88 -25.25
C THR A 618 10.79 29.21 -26.60
N ARG A 619 10.46 27.91 -26.61
CA ARG A 619 10.14 27.16 -27.82
C ARG A 619 8.88 27.64 -28.49
N THR A 620 7.78 27.77 -27.76
CA THR A 620 6.49 28.21 -28.32
C THR A 620 6.57 29.63 -28.89
N ARG A 621 7.31 30.56 -28.24
CA ARG A 621 7.60 31.89 -28.80
C ARG A 621 8.35 31.81 -30.13
N ARG A 622 9.37 30.94 -30.24
CA ARG A 622 10.14 30.76 -31.47
C ARG A 622 9.32 30.13 -32.59
N LEU A 623 8.50 29.13 -32.28
CA LEU A 623 7.78 28.30 -33.27
C LEU A 623 6.47 28.94 -33.73
N LEU A 624 5.69 29.51 -32.81
CA LEU A 624 4.31 29.96 -33.06
C LEU A 624 4.19 31.49 -33.03
N GLY A 625 5.20 32.19 -32.53
CA GLY A 625 5.16 33.63 -32.30
C GLY A 625 4.64 33.99 -30.90
N THR A 626 4.86 35.25 -30.51
CA THR A 626 4.60 35.76 -29.14
C THR A 626 3.12 35.94 -28.81
N ASP A 627 2.27 36.14 -29.82
CA ASP A 627 0.83 36.39 -29.66
C ASP A 627 -0.04 35.15 -29.86
N HIS A 628 0.57 34.00 -30.17
CA HIS A 628 -0.17 32.76 -30.39
C HIS A 628 -0.80 32.24 -29.08
N PRO A 629 -2.06 31.77 -29.07
CA PRO A 629 -2.72 31.28 -27.86
C PRO A 629 -1.92 30.25 -27.04
N HIS A 630 -1.26 29.28 -27.70
CA HIS A 630 -0.38 28.31 -27.01
C HIS A 630 0.83 28.98 -26.33
N THR A 631 1.44 29.99 -26.95
CA THR A 631 2.54 30.76 -26.36
C THR A 631 2.05 31.55 -25.14
N LEU A 632 0.85 32.14 -25.23
CA LEU A 632 0.23 32.84 -24.11
C LEU A 632 -0.16 31.88 -22.98
N ASN A 633 -0.51 30.63 -23.27
CA ASN A 633 -0.74 29.58 -22.26
C ASN A 633 0.56 29.17 -21.57
N ALA A 634 1.64 28.97 -22.32
CA ALA A 634 2.96 28.69 -21.74
C ALA A 634 3.46 29.84 -20.86
N ALA A 635 3.23 31.11 -21.27
CA ALA A 635 3.60 32.28 -20.48
C ALA A 635 2.84 32.34 -19.14
N ASN A 636 1.53 32.10 -19.18
CA ASN A 636 0.68 32.04 -17.99
C ASN A 636 1.08 30.88 -17.06
N ASN A 637 1.47 29.72 -17.61
CA ASN A 637 1.93 28.59 -16.79
C ASN A 637 3.27 28.88 -16.12
N LEU A 638 4.21 29.51 -16.84
CA LEU A 638 5.46 29.98 -16.26
C LEU A 638 5.21 31.03 -15.17
N GLY A 639 4.29 31.97 -15.37
CA GLY A 639 3.90 32.96 -14.35
C GLY A 639 3.46 32.27 -13.06
N ARG A 640 2.62 31.23 -13.16
CA ARG A 640 2.20 30.41 -12.01
C ARG A 640 3.33 29.63 -11.36
N ALA A 641 4.28 29.12 -12.14
CA ALA A 641 5.44 28.40 -11.61
C ALA A 641 6.37 29.35 -10.84
N LEU A 642 6.66 30.53 -11.42
CA LEU A 642 7.42 31.59 -10.77
C LEU A 642 6.76 32.09 -9.49
N TYR A 643 5.44 32.29 -9.49
CA TYR A 643 4.68 32.64 -8.29
C TYR A 643 4.87 31.59 -7.18
N ARG A 644 4.76 30.29 -7.51
CA ARG A 644 4.95 29.22 -6.53
C ARG A 644 6.39 29.09 -6.04
N ALA A 645 7.37 29.46 -6.87
CA ALA A 645 8.78 29.56 -6.48
C ALA A 645 9.11 30.84 -5.68
N GLY A 646 8.14 31.74 -5.44
CA GLY A 646 8.36 33.00 -4.71
C GLY A 646 8.94 34.14 -5.55
N GLU A 647 9.06 33.97 -6.87
CA GLU A 647 9.62 34.97 -7.79
C GLU A 647 8.54 35.96 -8.28
N PHE A 648 7.80 36.57 -7.36
CA PHE A 648 6.59 37.37 -7.63
C PHE A 648 6.80 38.54 -8.61
N GLU A 649 7.95 39.20 -8.52
CA GLU A 649 8.27 40.35 -9.38
C GLU A 649 8.53 39.92 -10.85
N ARG A 650 9.04 38.70 -11.08
CA ARG A 650 9.15 38.12 -12.44
C ARG A 650 7.80 37.64 -12.94
N ALA A 651 7.00 37.00 -12.07
CA ALA A 651 5.64 36.57 -12.38
C ALA A 651 4.78 37.77 -12.83
N ARG A 652 4.76 38.85 -12.04
CA ARG A 652 4.02 40.09 -12.34
C ARG A 652 4.32 40.60 -13.74
N ARG A 653 5.61 40.79 -14.08
CA ARG A 653 6.00 41.32 -15.39
C ARG A 653 5.55 40.42 -16.54
N LEU A 654 5.64 39.10 -16.36
CA LEU A 654 5.22 38.14 -17.38
C LEU A 654 3.69 38.12 -17.53
N ASP A 655 2.95 38.17 -16.42
CA ASP A 655 1.49 38.16 -16.43
C ASP A 655 0.91 39.49 -16.92
N GLU A 656 1.56 40.64 -16.67
CA GLU A 656 1.21 41.94 -17.28
C GLU A 656 1.35 41.92 -18.82
N ASP A 657 2.48 41.45 -19.35
CA ASP A 657 2.69 41.30 -20.80
C ASP A 657 1.68 40.31 -21.40
N THR A 658 1.48 39.16 -20.75
CA THR A 658 0.56 38.12 -21.20
C THR A 658 -0.88 38.61 -21.19
N LEU A 659 -1.30 39.33 -20.16
CA LEU A 659 -2.65 39.91 -20.06
C LEU A 659 -2.90 40.95 -21.15
N SER A 660 -1.95 41.85 -21.39
CA SER A 660 -2.04 42.83 -22.46
C SER A 660 -2.24 42.18 -23.82
N ARG A 661 -1.49 41.10 -24.10
CA ARG A 661 -1.63 40.32 -25.34
C ARG A 661 -2.96 39.55 -25.41
N ARG A 662 -3.36 38.86 -24.33
CA ARG A 662 -4.63 38.12 -24.27
C ARG A 662 -5.83 39.03 -24.47
N ARG A 663 -5.85 40.23 -23.89
CA ARG A 663 -6.90 41.24 -24.14
C ARG A 663 -7.03 41.61 -25.62
N ARG A 664 -5.91 41.79 -26.31
CA ARG A 664 -5.89 42.12 -27.74
C ARG A 664 -6.32 40.94 -28.63
N VAL A 665 -5.90 39.72 -28.29
CA VAL A 665 -6.08 38.53 -29.14
C VAL A 665 -7.41 37.83 -28.88
N LEU A 666 -7.78 37.62 -27.61
CA LEU A 666 -8.94 36.83 -27.19
C LEU A 666 -10.12 37.69 -26.70
N GLY A 667 -9.87 38.96 -26.39
CA GLY A 667 -10.84 39.85 -25.77
C GLY A 667 -10.77 39.83 -24.24
N GLU A 668 -11.48 40.77 -23.63
CA GLU A 668 -11.42 41.03 -22.18
C GLU A 668 -12.15 39.96 -21.35
N ASP A 669 -13.26 39.44 -21.87
CA ASP A 669 -14.13 38.49 -21.15
C ASP A 669 -13.81 37.02 -21.47
N HIS A 670 -12.75 36.75 -22.24
CA HIS A 670 -12.33 35.38 -22.50
C HIS A 670 -11.75 34.75 -21.22
N LEU A 671 -12.16 33.51 -20.88
CA LEU A 671 -11.76 32.82 -19.65
C LEU A 671 -10.25 32.83 -19.39
N GLU A 672 -9.44 32.60 -20.43
CA GLU A 672 -7.98 32.68 -20.31
C GLU A 672 -7.48 34.10 -19.97
N THR A 673 -8.08 35.16 -20.52
CA THR A 673 -7.77 36.55 -20.13
C THR A 673 -8.10 36.80 -18.67
N LEU A 674 -9.25 36.30 -18.22
CA LEU A 674 -9.70 36.39 -16.82
C LEU A 674 -8.77 35.61 -15.87
N ARG A 675 -8.27 34.44 -16.27
CA ARG A 675 -7.29 33.66 -15.49
C ARG A 675 -5.96 34.38 -15.32
N THR A 676 -5.44 35.03 -16.36
CA THR A 676 -4.20 35.82 -16.23
C THR A 676 -4.43 37.10 -15.42
N THR A 677 -5.62 37.70 -15.51
CA THR A 677 -6.01 38.82 -14.65
C THR A 677 -5.98 38.42 -13.17
N TRP A 678 -6.48 37.23 -12.85
CA TRP A 678 -6.41 36.67 -11.49
C TRP A 678 -4.98 36.42 -11.03
N ASN A 679 -4.11 35.83 -11.87
CA ASN A 679 -2.72 35.61 -11.48
C ASN A 679 -2.01 36.94 -11.17
N LEU A 680 -2.23 37.97 -12.00
CA LEU A 680 -1.67 39.30 -11.78
C LEU A 680 -2.14 39.90 -10.44
N ALA A 681 -3.41 39.74 -10.07
CA ALA A 681 -3.90 40.17 -8.76
C ALA A 681 -3.17 39.45 -7.61
N ARG A 682 -2.91 38.15 -7.75
CA ARG A 682 -2.12 37.37 -6.78
C ARG A 682 -0.67 37.85 -6.69
N ASP A 683 -0.01 38.13 -7.81
CA ASP A 683 1.34 38.68 -7.81
C ASP A 683 1.42 40.03 -7.10
N LEU A 684 0.45 40.92 -7.38
CA LEU A 684 0.35 42.22 -6.72
C LEU A 684 0.12 42.10 -5.22
N TYR A 685 -0.71 41.15 -4.78
CA TYR A 685 -0.94 40.87 -3.37
C TYR A 685 0.35 40.48 -2.64
N GLU A 686 1.13 39.54 -3.19
CA GLU A 686 2.40 39.10 -2.57
C GLU A 686 3.46 40.20 -2.57
N LEU A 687 3.42 41.12 -3.54
CA LEU A 687 4.28 42.31 -3.57
C LEU A 687 3.80 43.44 -2.64
N GLY A 688 2.67 43.26 -1.94
CA GLY A 688 2.12 44.21 -0.96
C GLY A 688 1.22 45.30 -1.56
N ASP A 689 0.92 45.27 -2.86
CA ASP A 689 -0.04 46.20 -3.50
C ASP A 689 -1.48 45.67 -3.35
N ILE A 690 -1.91 45.58 -2.09
CA ILE A 690 -3.21 45.00 -1.69
C ILE A 690 -4.39 45.78 -2.29
N ALA A 691 -4.25 47.11 -2.43
CA ALA A 691 -5.30 47.96 -2.96
C ALA A 691 -5.62 47.62 -4.43
N ARG A 692 -4.58 47.50 -5.27
CA ARG A 692 -4.76 47.18 -6.68
C ARG A 692 -5.18 45.73 -6.91
N ALA A 693 -4.65 44.79 -6.11
CA ALA A 693 -5.10 43.40 -6.14
C ALA A 693 -6.61 43.30 -5.89
N ARG A 694 -7.07 43.97 -4.82
CA ARG A 694 -8.50 44.03 -4.46
C ARG A 694 -9.37 44.62 -5.57
N GLU A 695 -8.98 45.75 -6.15
CA GLU A 695 -9.77 46.38 -7.24
C GLU A 695 -9.95 45.41 -8.43
N ILE A 696 -8.88 44.70 -8.79
CA ILE A 696 -8.91 43.69 -9.85
C ILE A 696 -9.82 42.52 -9.47
N ASP A 697 -9.67 41.97 -8.26
CA ASP A 697 -10.43 40.80 -7.83
C ASP A 697 -11.92 41.11 -7.55
N GLU A 698 -12.28 42.31 -7.07
CA GLU A 698 -13.67 42.77 -6.98
C GLU A 698 -14.33 42.83 -8.36
N GLY A 699 -13.67 43.45 -9.34
CA GLY A 699 -14.18 43.53 -10.71
C GLY A 699 -14.27 42.18 -11.39
N LEU A 700 -13.27 41.32 -11.20
CA LEU A 700 -13.22 39.97 -11.75
C LEU A 700 -14.32 39.08 -11.16
N LEU A 701 -14.58 39.17 -9.85
CA LEU A 701 -15.62 38.39 -9.18
C LEU A 701 -17.01 38.71 -9.73
N VAL A 702 -17.31 40.00 -9.97
CA VAL A 702 -18.59 40.42 -10.56
C VAL A 702 -18.77 39.80 -11.95
N ARG A 703 -17.76 39.91 -12.83
CA ARG A 703 -17.84 39.35 -14.19
C ARG A 703 -18.02 37.84 -14.19
N LEU A 704 -17.25 37.11 -13.37
CA LEU A 704 -17.35 35.65 -13.30
C LEU A 704 -18.69 35.17 -12.75
N ARG A 705 -19.27 35.89 -11.79
CA ARG A 705 -20.64 35.63 -11.30
C ARG A 705 -21.68 35.79 -12.40
N ASP A 706 -21.60 36.87 -13.17
CA ASP A 706 -22.54 37.13 -14.26
C ASP A 706 -22.42 36.09 -15.40
N MET A 707 -21.21 35.64 -15.71
CA MET A 707 -20.95 34.69 -16.80
C MET A 707 -21.20 33.23 -16.45
N HIS A 708 -20.83 32.80 -15.24
CA HIS A 708 -20.75 31.39 -14.86
C HIS A 708 -21.47 31.03 -13.55
N GLY A 709 -21.98 32.02 -12.83
CA GLY A 709 -22.63 31.83 -11.53
C GLY A 709 -21.65 31.71 -10.37
N ASP A 710 -22.21 31.66 -9.16
CA ASP A 710 -21.46 31.68 -7.90
C ASP A 710 -20.67 30.39 -7.62
N ASP A 711 -21.17 29.24 -8.07
CA ASP A 711 -20.60 27.93 -7.74
C ASP A 711 -19.53 27.46 -8.74
N HIS A 712 -19.23 28.27 -9.76
CA HIS A 712 -18.19 27.94 -10.74
C HIS A 712 -16.79 27.98 -10.11
N PRO A 713 -15.88 27.02 -10.41
CA PRO A 713 -14.54 26.95 -9.81
C PRO A 713 -13.72 28.23 -9.91
N ASP A 714 -13.73 28.90 -11.07
CA ASP A 714 -13.01 30.15 -11.27
C ASP A 714 -13.63 31.29 -10.43
N THR A 715 -14.95 31.34 -10.26
CA THR A 715 -15.65 32.31 -9.40
C THR A 715 -15.27 32.12 -7.93
N LEU A 716 -15.31 30.87 -7.45
CA LEU A 716 -14.95 30.52 -6.07
C LEU A 716 -13.46 30.77 -5.79
N ARG A 717 -12.59 30.67 -6.80
CA ARG A 717 -11.16 31.02 -6.67
C ARG A 717 -10.96 32.52 -6.54
N THR A 718 -11.64 33.33 -7.33
CA THR A 718 -11.57 34.79 -7.21
C THR A 718 -12.18 35.28 -5.90
N ALA A 719 -13.31 34.69 -5.44
CA ALA A 719 -13.91 35.02 -4.15
C ALA A 719 -12.96 34.74 -2.97
N LEU A 720 -12.21 33.62 -3.04
CA LEU A 720 -11.18 33.30 -2.06
C LEU A 720 -10.02 34.31 -2.09
N ALA A 721 -9.57 34.71 -3.29
CA ALA A 721 -8.52 35.71 -3.42
C ALA A 721 -8.95 37.07 -2.85
N LEU A 722 -10.15 37.53 -3.20
CA LEU A 722 -10.74 38.74 -2.61
C LEU A 722 -10.89 38.65 -1.09
N THR A 723 -11.19 37.47 -0.53
CA THR A 723 -11.23 37.26 0.93
C THR A 723 -9.86 37.53 1.57
N MET A 724 -8.78 37.07 0.92
CA MET A 724 -7.41 37.35 1.38
C MET A 724 -7.08 38.83 1.24
N ASP A 725 -7.42 39.46 0.12
CA ASP A 725 -7.19 40.89 -0.13
C ASP A 725 -7.90 41.78 0.90
N LEU A 726 -9.18 41.50 1.19
CA LEU A 726 -9.95 42.19 2.22
C LEU A 726 -9.34 41.98 3.62
N THR A 727 -8.82 40.79 3.90
CA THR A 727 -8.12 40.51 5.16
C THR A 727 -6.84 41.34 5.28
N GLY A 728 -6.03 41.39 4.21
CA GLY A 728 -4.81 42.20 4.17
C GLY A 728 -5.06 43.71 4.25
N ALA A 729 -6.21 44.18 3.75
CA ALA A 729 -6.66 45.57 3.86
C ALA A 729 -7.27 45.93 5.24
N GLY A 730 -7.44 44.96 6.14
CA GLY A 730 -8.07 45.17 7.46
C GLY A 730 -9.60 45.19 7.45
N GLU A 731 -10.26 44.86 6.33
CA GLU A 731 -11.72 44.82 6.21
C GLU A 731 -12.29 43.46 6.66
N HIS A 732 -12.01 43.10 7.90
CA HIS A 732 -12.24 41.76 8.44
C HIS A 732 -13.69 41.28 8.40
N GLU A 733 -14.69 42.15 8.57
CA GLU A 733 -16.11 41.76 8.56
C GLU A 733 -16.59 41.33 7.17
N ARG A 734 -16.19 42.08 6.13
CA ARG A 734 -16.48 41.73 4.72
C ARG A 734 -15.73 40.47 4.32
N ALA A 735 -14.45 40.37 4.71
CA ALA A 735 -13.64 39.18 4.49
C ALA A 735 -14.27 37.94 5.13
N ARG A 736 -14.72 38.03 6.39
CA ARG A 736 -15.34 36.91 7.11
C ARG A 736 -16.59 36.42 6.39
N SER A 737 -17.49 37.35 6.03
CA SER A 737 -18.74 37.02 5.35
C SER A 737 -18.50 36.34 3.99
N LEU A 738 -17.56 36.86 3.19
CA LEU A 738 -17.21 36.26 1.90
C LEU A 738 -16.49 34.92 2.05
N GLY A 739 -15.59 34.80 3.04
CA GLY A 739 -14.85 33.58 3.34
C GLY A 739 -15.75 32.44 3.80
N GLU A 740 -16.74 32.73 4.66
CA GLU A 740 -17.74 31.75 5.12
C GLU A 740 -18.60 31.23 3.95
N ASP A 741 -19.11 32.12 3.09
CA ASP A 741 -19.88 31.74 1.89
C ASP A 741 -19.01 30.91 0.92
N THR A 742 -17.78 31.36 0.66
CA THR A 742 -16.85 30.68 -0.25
C THR A 742 -16.48 29.29 0.27
N PHE A 743 -16.19 29.15 1.57
CA PHE A 743 -15.90 27.86 2.20
C PHE A 743 -17.11 26.92 2.12
N ALA A 744 -18.31 27.40 2.46
CA ALA A 744 -19.53 26.60 2.37
C ALA A 744 -19.82 26.11 0.93
N ARG A 745 -19.62 26.97 -0.08
CA ARG A 745 -19.78 26.60 -1.49
C ARG A 745 -18.73 25.59 -1.95
N ARG A 746 -17.45 25.80 -1.64
CA ARG A 746 -16.37 24.86 -2.00
C ARG A 746 -16.59 23.49 -1.36
N ARG A 747 -17.06 23.41 -0.11
CA ARG A 747 -17.48 22.14 0.51
C ARG A 747 -18.59 21.44 -0.28
N ARG A 748 -19.60 22.17 -0.75
CA ARG A 748 -20.69 21.59 -1.56
C ARG A 748 -20.23 21.12 -2.94
N VAL A 749 -19.36 21.89 -3.60
CA VAL A 749 -18.92 21.63 -4.98
C VAL A 749 -17.82 20.57 -5.05
N PHE A 750 -16.83 20.63 -4.16
CA PHE A 750 -15.63 19.78 -4.21
C PHE A 750 -15.56 18.75 -3.08
N GLY A 751 -16.37 18.88 -2.03
CA GLY A 751 -16.25 18.08 -0.81
C GLY A 751 -15.28 18.67 0.21
N ASP A 752 -15.27 18.09 1.41
CA ASP A 752 -14.55 18.62 2.58
C ASP A 752 -13.02 18.49 2.48
N ASP A 753 -12.54 17.45 1.80
CA ASP A 753 -11.12 17.09 1.76
C ASP A 753 -10.38 17.59 0.51
N HIS A 754 -11.11 18.20 -0.43
CA HIS A 754 -10.50 18.70 -1.64
C HIS A 754 -9.51 19.85 -1.32
N PRO A 755 -8.31 19.90 -1.93
CA PRO A 755 -7.31 20.93 -1.63
C PRO A 755 -7.83 22.37 -1.73
N ASP A 756 -8.73 22.63 -2.69
CA ASP A 756 -9.38 23.95 -2.79
C ASP A 756 -10.28 24.29 -1.61
N THR A 757 -11.00 23.32 -1.05
CA THR A 757 -11.81 23.52 0.16
C THR A 757 -10.91 23.80 1.37
N LEU A 758 -9.81 23.06 1.50
CA LEU A 758 -8.81 23.25 2.57
C LEU A 758 -8.11 24.62 2.45
N ASN A 759 -7.86 25.10 1.23
CA ASN A 759 -7.37 26.45 0.98
C ASN A 759 -8.35 27.53 1.46
N ALA A 760 -9.65 27.32 1.26
CA ALA A 760 -10.67 28.23 1.75
C ALA A 760 -10.82 28.20 3.28
N ALA A 761 -10.73 27.02 3.89
CA ALA A 761 -10.69 26.87 5.34
C ALA A 761 -9.51 27.63 5.96
N ALA A 762 -8.30 27.45 5.41
CA ALA A 762 -7.10 28.16 5.87
C ALA A 762 -7.20 29.69 5.70
N ALA A 763 -7.76 30.17 4.58
CA ALA A 763 -7.98 31.60 4.39
C ALA A 763 -8.99 32.16 5.39
N LEU A 764 -10.11 31.47 5.61
CA LEU A 764 -11.11 31.85 6.61
C LEU A 764 -10.53 31.86 8.02
N ALA A 765 -9.70 30.87 8.37
CA ALA A 765 -9.02 30.84 9.66
C ALA A 765 -8.08 32.05 9.84
N ARG A 766 -7.32 32.43 8.80
CA ARG A 766 -6.50 33.66 8.81
C ARG A 766 -7.36 34.91 8.98
N THR A 767 -8.50 35.00 8.31
CA THR A 767 -9.46 36.10 8.48
C THR A 767 -10.01 36.18 9.90
N GLN A 768 -10.44 35.05 10.48
CA GLN A 768 -10.92 34.95 11.86
C GLN A 768 -9.83 35.36 12.86
N SER A 769 -8.59 34.92 12.65
CA SER A 769 -7.44 35.32 13.47
C SER A 769 -7.17 36.82 13.39
N GLY A 770 -7.24 37.42 12.19
CA GLY A 770 -7.11 38.87 11.99
C GLY A 770 -8.21 39.69 12.68
N TYR A 771 -9.42 39.13 12.80
CA TYR A 771 -10.53 39.74 13.53
C TYR A 771 -10.47 39.53 15.06
N GLY A 772 -9.54 38.70 15.55
CA GLY A 772 -9.37 38.37 16.96
C GLY A 772 -10.17 37.15 17.45
N GLU A 773 -10.80 36.40 16.55
CA GLU A 773 -11.57 35.18 16.84
C GLU A 773 -10.66 33.94 16.91
N TYR A 774 -9.63 34.00 17.76
CA TYR A 774 -8.54 33.01 17.76
C TYR A 774 -9.01 31.57 17.99
N ASP A 775 -10.01 31.33 18.85
CA ASP A 775 -10.48 29.96 19.13
C ASP A 775 -11.24 29.34 17.94
N GLN A 776 -11.91 30.15 17.12
CA GLN A 776 -12.56 29.66 15.90
C GLN A 776 -11.51 29.33 14.84
N ALA A 777 -10.55 30.25 14.65
CA ALA A 777 -9.43 30.07 13.75
C ALA A 777 -8.60 28.83 14.10
N ARG A 778 -8.31 28.61 15.40
CA ARG A 778 -7.59 27.43 15.89
C ARG A 778 -8.28 26.13 15.49
N ARG A 779 -9.58 25.99 15.81
CA ARG A 779 -10.35 24.78 15.47
C ARG A 779 -10.34 24.51 13.96
N LEU A 780 -10.47 25.57 13.16
CA LEU A 780 -10.46 25.44 11.70
C LEU A 780 -9.06 25.10 11.16
N ASN A 781 -8.00 25.68 11.72
CA ASN A 781 -6.62 25.38 11.37
C ASN A 781 -6.21 23.95 11.77
N GLU A 782 -6.63 23.46 12.94
CA GLU A 782 -6.38 22.08 13.39
C GLU A 782 -7.06 21.05 12.48
N ASP A 783 -8.35 21.25 12.18
CA ASP A 783 -9.08 20.41 11.22
C ASP A 783 -8.43 20.47 9.84
N THR A 784 -8.06 21.67 9.36
CA THR A 784 -7.40 21.86 8.07
C THR A 784 -6.02 21.19 8.01
N LEU A 785 -5.19 21.34 9.04
CA LEU A 785 -3.87 20.71 9.14
C LEU A 785 -4.00 19.19 9.17
N SER A 786 -4.92 18.66 9.97
CA SER A 786 -5.20 17.22 10.03
C SER A 786 -5.62 16.67 8.65
N ARG A 787 -6.51 17.38 7.94
CA ARG A 787 -6.93 17.03 6.57
C ARG A 787 -5.80 17.17 5.56
N ARG A 788 -4.99 18.23 5.60
CA ARG A 788 -3.86 18.42 4.67
C ARG A 788 -2.75 17.39 4.88
N ARG A 789 -2.42 17.04 6.12
CA ARG A 789 -1.52 15.90 6.42
C ARG A 789 -2.06 14.59 5.85
N ARG A 790 -3.38 14.41 5.90
CA ARG A 790 -4.05 13.24 5.35
C ARG A 790 -4.00 13.21 3.81
N VAL A 791 -4.36 14.31 3.16
CA VAL A 791 -4.55 14.42 1.70
C VAL A 791 -3.26 14.69 0.92
N LEU A 792 -2.37 15.55 1.45
CA LEU A 792 -1.18 16.05 0.77
C LEU A 792 0.14 15.50 1.36
N GLY A 793 0.10 14.98 2.59
CA GLY A 793 1.28 14.55 3.34
C GLY A 793 1.92 15.66 4.17
N ASP A 794 2.80 15.27 5.11
CA ASP A 794 3.38 16.19 6.10
C ASP A 794 4.33 17.24 5.49
N ASN A 795 5.08 16.86 4.46
CA ASN A 795 6.09 17.72 3.84
C ASN A 795 5.54 18.60 2.72
N HIS A 796 4.25 18.49 2.37
CA HIS A 796 3.68 19.29 1.30
C HIS A 796 3.68 20.78 1.69
N PRO A 797 4.03 21.72 0.78
CA PRO A 797 4.12 23.14 1.10
C PRO A 797 2.85 23.74 1.73
N ASP A 798 1.66 23.32 1.27
CA ASP A 798 0.40 23.78 1.85
C ASP A 798 0.14 23.19 3.25
N THR A 799 0.65 21.99 3.56
CA THR A 799 0.60 21.40 4.90
C THR A 799 1.51 22.19 5.85
N LEU A 800 2.75 22.44 5.43
CA LEU A 800 3.71 23.26 6.17
C LEU A 800 3.17 24.68 6.41
N ARG A 801 2.56 25.32 5.40
CA ARG A 801 1.90 26.62 5.59
C ARG A 801 0.83 26.59 6.68
N SER A 802 0.04 25.52 6.75
CA SER A 802 -0.95 25.36 7.83
C SER A 802 -0.32 25.27 9.22
N VAL A 803 0.85 24.64 9.32
CA VAL A 803 1.63 24.60 10.57
C VAL A 803 2.03 26.01 10.97
N GLY A 804 2.57 26.80 10.04
CA GLY A 804 2.92 28.20 10.26
C GLY A 804 1.71 29.05 10.69
N ASP A 805 0.59 28.92 9.98
CA ASP A 805 -0.66 29.63 10.30
C ASP A 805 -1.20 29.27 11.69
N LEU A 806 -1.12 27.99 12.08
CA LEU A 806 -1.53 27.52 13.40
C LEU A 806 -0.60 28.05 14.51
N LEU A 807 0.72 28.01 14.32
CA LEU A 807 1.71 28.55 15.26
C LEU A 807 1.55 30.07 15.43
N LEU A 808 1.34 30.80 14.33
CA LEU A 808 1.06 32.23 14.35
C LEU A 808 -0.21 32.55 15.16
N ASN A 809 -1.27 31.78 14.94
CA ASN A 809 -2.52 31.92 15.70
C ASN A 809 -2.31 31.70 17.20
N HIS A 810 -1.56 30.66 17.59
CA HIS A 810 -1.22 30.40 18.99
C HIS A 810 -0.40 31.54 19.62
N LEU A 811 0.60 32.07 18.90
CA LEU A 811 1.42 33.20 19.37
C LEU A 811 0.57 34.47 19.59
N HIS A 812 -0.31 34.81 18.65
CA HIS A 812 -1.20 35.97 18.77
C HIS A 812 -2.19 35.81 19.93
N ARG A 813 -2.72 34.60 20.12
CA ARG A 813 -3.61 34.26 21.24
C ARG A 813 -2.90 34.39 22.59
N ALA A 814 -1.61 34.07 22.65
CA ALA A 814 -0.77 34.26 23.83
C ALA A 814 -0.28 35.71 24.03
N GLY A 815 -0.71 36.65 23.17
CA GLY A 815 -0.43 38.07 23.32
C GLY A 815 0.79 38.59 22.53
N MET A 816 1.52 37.73 21.83
CA MET A 816 2.67 38.11 20.99
C MET A 816 2.20 38.62 19.61
N ARG A 817 1.47 39.74 19.60
CA ARG A 817 0.84 40.32 18.39
C ARG A 817 1.80 41.00 17.43
N ASP A 818 3.05 41.19 17.84
CA ASP A 818 4.14 41.75 17.03
C ASP A 818 4.78 40.72 16.08
N VAL A 819 4.43 39.42 16.20
CA VAL A 819 4.82 38.37 15.26
C VAL A 819 4.09 38.55 13.93
N VAL A 820 4.83 38.61 12.83
CA VAL A 820 4.29 38.86 11.48
C VAL A 820 4.18 37.61 10.61
N SER A 821 5.06 36.62 10.81
CA SER A 821 5.06 35.35 10.11
C SER A 821 5.74 34.27 10.94
N VAL A 822 5.44 33.01 10.62
CA VAL A 822 6.12 31.84 11.19
C VAL A 822 6.55 30.94 10.05
N GLU A 823 7.85 30.74 9.90
CA GLU A 823 8.42 29.74 9.00
C GLU A 823 8.44 28.38 9.72
N PRO A 824 7.73 27.35 9.22
CA PRO A 824 7.74 26.04 9.85
C PRO A 824 9.14 25.41 9.82
N ALA A 825 9.59 24.89 10.95
CA ALA A 825 10.84 24.15 11.04
C ALA A 825 10.59 22.68 10.67
N THR A 826 11.41 22.13 9.78
CA THR A 826 11.39 20.70 9.43
C THR A 826 12.33 19.91 10.36
N GLY A 827 11.98 18.65 10.66
CA GLY A 827 12.82 17.75 11.48
C GLY A 827 12.34 17.48 12.92
N GLY A 828 11.34 18.20 13.43
CA GLY A 828 10.71 17.89 14.71
C GLY A 828 9.74 16.70 14.60
N LEU A 829 9.98 15.60 15.33
CA LEU A 829 9.20 14.36 15.22
C LEU A 829 7.89 14.38 16.03
N ALA A 830 7.84 15.15 17.12
CA ALA A 830 6.75 15.10 18.11
C ALA A 830 5.89 16.38 18.16
N ALA A 831 6.48 17.54 17.88
CA ALA A 831 5.88 18.86 18.05
C ALA A 831 5.88 19.64 16.73
N LEU A 832 4.88 20.51 16.56
CA LEU A 832 4.91 21.57 15.57
C LEU A 832 5.97 22.59 15.99
N ALA A 833 6.82 23.01 15.07
CA ALA A 833 7.88 23.96 15.36
C ALA A 833 8.02 24.97 14.23
N GLY A 834 8.50 26.16 14.55
CA GLY A 834 8.77 27.20 13.56
C GLY A 834 9.60 28.36 14.10
N ILE A 835 10.12 29.15 13.18
CA ILE A 835 10.82 30.40 13.47
C ILE A 835 9.83 31.54 13.23
N ALA A 836 9.51 32.27 14.28
CA ALA A 836 8.57 33.38 14.26
C ALA A 836 9.32 34.72 14.12
N GLU A 837 9.05 35.41 13.02
CA GLU A 837 9.60 36.74 12.75
C GLU A 837 8.78 37.81 13.47
N ARG A 838 9.48 38.71 14.17
CA ARG A 838 8.87 39.76 14.99
C ARG A 838 9.14 41.12 14.38
N ARG A 839 8.12 41.99 14.37
CA ARG A 839 8.24 43.37 13.89
C ARG A 839 9.17 44.21 14.77
N ASP A 840 9.01 44.05 16.07
CA ASP A 840 9.59 44.94 17.08
C ASP A 840 10.67 44.22 17.93
N GLY A 841 11.28 43.16 17.41
CA GLY A 841 12.29 42.38 18.13
C GLY A 841 13.00 41.32 17.28
N PRO A 842 14.00 40.62 17.84
CA PRO A 842 14.65 39.51 17.15
C PRO A 842 13.66 38.35 16.92
N PRO A 843 13.90 37.50 15.91
CA PRO A 843 13.10 36.29 15.70
C PRO A 843 13.19 35.36 16.92
N VAL A 844 12.16 34.55 17.08
CA VAL A 844 12.04 33.57 18.18
C VAL A 844 11.67 32.21 17.63
N PHE A 845 12.11 31.15 18.30
CA PHE A 845 11.68 29.78 17.99
C PHE A 845 10.41 29.47 18.76
N VAL A 846 9.40 28.91 18.09
CA VAL A 846 8.13 28.50 18.70
C VAL A 846 7.94 26.99 18.54
N LYS A 847 7.47 26.34 19.59
CA LYS A 847 7.11 24.93 19.65
C LYS A 847 5.70 24.79 20.19
N ALA A 848 4.88 23.95 19.58
CA ALA A 848 3.50 23.66 19.98
C ALA A 848 3.15 22.20 19.65
N PHE A 849 2.02 21.70 20.15
CA PHE A 849 1.47 20.41 19.73
C PHE A 849 0.22 20.60 18.90
N ALA A 850 -0.01 19.71 17.93
CA ALA A 850 -1.28 19.68 17.19
C ALA A 850 -2.46 19.29 18.10
N ASP A 851 -2.22 18.36 19.04
CA ASP A 851 -3.13 18.02 20.13
C ASP A 851 -2.46 18.39 21.45
N VAL A 852 -2.98 19.42 22.13
CA VAL A 852 -2.40 19.93 23.39
C VAL A 852 -2.58 18.87 24.49
N PRO A 853 -1.50 18.37 25.12
CA PRO A 853 -1.61 17.45 26.25
C PRO A 853 -2.37 18.09 27.44
N ASP A 854 -2.98 17.26 28.28
CA ASP A 854 -3.72 17.73 29.47
C ASP A 854 -2.82 18.28 30.59
N GLU A 855 -1.52 18.00 30.53
CA GLU A 855 -0.49 18.44 31.49
C GLU A 855 0.46 19.49 30.89
N ASP A 856 1.13 20.28 31.75
CA ASP A 856 1.97 21.42 31.33
C ASP A 856 3.36 21.01 30.81
N VAL A 857 3.40 20.31 29.65
CA VAL A 857 4.64 19.78 29.03
C VAL A 857 5.70 20.86 28.82
N PHE A 858 5.31 22.02 28.27
CA PHE A 858 6.24 23.11 27.99
C PHE A 858 6.78 23.80 29.24
N ALA A 859 6.05 23.76 30.35
CA ALA A 859 6.55 24.25 31.63
C ALA A 859 7.65 23.32 32.19
N ALA A 860 7.51 22.01 31.99
CA ALA A 860 8.56 21.03 32.35
C ALA A 860 9.81 21.19 31.46
N GLU A 861 9.64 21.41 30.15
CA GLU A 861 10.75 21.67 29.24
C GLU A 861 11.49 22.98 29.58
N ALA A 862 10.74 24.06 29.88
CA ALA A 862 11.30 25.33 30.31
C ALA A 862 12.09 25.21 31.63
N GLU A 863 11.58 24.43 32.59
CA GLU A 863 12.32 24.09 33.81
C GLU A 863 13.62 23.34 33.49
N GLY A 864 13.57 22.34 32.60
CA GLY A 864 14.75 21.60 32.18
C GLY A 864 15.84 22.50 31.58
N LEU A 865 15.45 23.46 30.74
CA LEU A 865 16.37 24.45 30.18
C LEU A 865 16.99 25.36 31.25
N ALA A 866 16.22 25.72 32.28
CA ALA A 866 16.72 26.51 33.41
C ALA A 866 17.71 25.71 34.27
N VAL A 867 17.42 24.42 34.53
CA VAL A 867 18.30 23.58 35.36
C VAL A 867 19.61 23.23 34.64
N LEU A 868 19.58 23.03 33.32
CA LEU A 868 20.82 22.90 32.55
C LEU A 868 21.66 24.18 32.59
N ARG A 869 21.01 25.36 32.67
CA ARG A 869 21.70 26.65 32.70
C ARG A 869 22.33 26.97 34.05
N GLU A 870 21.53 27.03 35.12
CA GLU A 870 22.02 27.59 36.39
C GLU A 870 22.79 26.53 37.22
N PRO A 871 22.20 25.37 37.60
CA PRO A 871 22.98 24.26 38.16
C PRO A 871 23.98 23.60 37.19
N GLY A 872 23.58 23.39 35.92
CA GLY A 872 24.39 22.63 34.96
C GLY A 872 25.53 23.43 34.30
N GLY A 873 25.44 24.76 34.29
CA GLY A 873 26.44 25.63 33.66
C GLY A 873 26.48 25.55 32.13
N MET A 874 25.46 24.96 31.50
CA MET A 874 25.33 24.87 30.04
C MET A 874 24.66 26.11 29.47
N ALA A 875 25.01 26.49 28.23
CA ALA A 875 24.21 27.48 27.52
C ALA A 875 22.89 26.83 27.05
N THR A 876 21.79 27.54 27.19
CA THR A 876 20.44 27.14 26.73
C THR A 876 19.73 28.38 26.19
N PRO A 877 18.73 28.26 25.31
CA PRO A 877 17.98 29.42 24.83
C PRO A 877 17.15 30.06 25.95
N GLU A 878 17.01 31.38 25.93
CA GLU A 878 16.13 32.10 26.86
C GLU A 878 14.67 31.72 26.61
N VAL A 879 13.95 31.38 27.68
CA VAL A 879 12.51 31.10 27.63
C VAL A 879 11.78 32.44 27.62
N VAL A 880 11.25 32.82 26.45
CA VAL A 880 10.48 34.06 26.27
C VAL A 880 9.06 33.87 26.81
N LEU A 881 8.47 32.70 26.56
CA LEU A 881 7.14 32.34 27.02
C LEU A 881 7.04 30.83 27.14
N ALA A 882 6.52 30.33 28.26
CA ALA A 882 6.15 28.93 28.42
C ALA A 882 4.70 28.88 28.93
N GLY A 883 3.80 28.35 28.10
CA GLY A 883 2.40 28.16 28.45
C GLY A 883 1.94 26.75 28.13
N ARG A 884 0.66 26.46 28.35
CA ARG A 884 0.09 25.12 28.09
C ARG A 884 0.15 24.72 26.62
N GLU A 885 -0.04 25.67 25.70
CA GLU A 885 -0.18 25.38 24.26
C GLU A 885 1.12 25.57 23.47
N LEU A 886 2.07 26.34 24.00
CA LEU A 886 3.29 26.66 23.27
C LEU A 886 4.47 27.05 24.18
N LEU A 887 5.67 26.81 23.66
CA LEU A 887 6.95 27.26 24.19
C LEU A 887 7.61 28.19 23.18
N VAL A 888 8.04 29.37 23.62
CA VAL A 888 8.76 30.36 22.82
C VAL A 888 10.14 30.58 23.40
N LEU A 889 11.15 30.43 22.55
CA LEU A 889 12.56 30.44 22.91
C LEU A 889 13.33 31.48 22.07
N SER A 890 14.39 32.04 22.63
CA SER A 890 15.34 32.86 21.86
C SER A 890 16.04 32.02 20.79
N MET A 891 16.40 32.64 19.66
CA MET A 891 17.11 31.95 18.59
C MET A 891 18.55 31.55 18.95
N LEU A 892 18.89 30.31 18.61
CA LEU A 892 20.26 29.80 18.56
C LEU A 892 20.70 29.60 17.10
N ARG A 893 21.99 29.33 16.89
CA ARG A 893 22.57 29.05 15.57
C ARG A 893 22.80 27.55 15.39
N PRO A 894 22.74 27.04 14.15
CA PRO A 894 23.23 25.71 13.84
C PRO A 894 24.67 25.54 14.33
N ARG A 895 24.99 24.37 14.90
CA ARG A 895 26.35 24.09 15.37
C ARG A 895 27.37 24.07 14.22
N PRO A 896 28.59 24.61 14.40
CA PRO A 896 29.67 24.44 13.43
C PRO A 896 30.12 22.98 13.30
N GLY A 897 30.51 22.56 12.09
CA GLY A 897 31.13 21.25 11.85
C GLY A 897 32.63 21.26 12.15
N SER A 898 33.04 21.61 13.38
CA SER A 898 34.47 21.69 13.75
C SER A 898 34.80 20.84 14.99
N GLU A 899 35.99 20.25 15.00
CA GLU A 899 36.48 19.48 16.17
C GLU A 899 36.63 20.36 17.41
N THR A 900 37.02 21.62 17.24
CA THR A 900 37.14 22.60 18.34
C THR A 900 35.82 22.81 19.06
N PHE A 901 34.70 22.90 18.33
CA PHE A 901 33.38 23.05 18.94
C PHE A 901 33.01 21.81 19.78
N TRP A 902 33.33 20.62 19.28
CA TRP A 902 33.11 19.36 19.99
C TRP A 902 34.02 19.20 21.21
N GLU A 903 35.25 19.70 21.16
CA GLU A 903 36.17 19.77 22.30
C GLU A 903 35.64 20.72 23.38
N GLU A 904 35.21 21.93 23.01
CA GLU A 904 34.55 22.86 23.94
C GLU A 904 33.29 22.24 24.56
N PHE A 905 32.51 21.52 23.77
CA PHE A 905 31.32 20.82 24.25
C PHE A 905 31.68 19.71 25.24
N ALA A 906 32.77 18.97 25.01
CA ALA A 906 33.27 17.96 25.94
C ALA A 906 33.63 18.58 27.30
N HIS A 907 34.32 19.72 27.30
CA HIS A 907 34.64 20.45 28.53
C HIS A 907 33.38 20.95 29.26
N ALA A 908 32.39 21.47 28.53
CA ALA A 908 31.15 21.96 29.11
C ALA A 908 30.33 20.81 29.73
N LEU A 909 30.12 19.72 28.97
CA LEU A 909 29.35 18.57 29.43
C LEU A 909 30.05 17.83 30.58
N ALA A 910 31.37 17.62 30.51
CA ALA A 910 32.12 17.01 31.61
C ALA A 910 32.03 17.86 32.89
N ARG A 911 32.10 19.19 32.78
CA ARG A 911 31.93 20.08 33.92
C ARG A 911 30.55 19.92 34.54
N MET A 912 29.49 19.94 33.73
CA MET A 912 28.11 19.72 34.18
C MET A 912 28.00 18.41 34.97
N HIS A 913 28.45 17.29 34.39
CA HIS A 913 28.35 15.97 35.03
C HIS A 913 29.14 15.89 36.34
N LEU A 914 30.34 16.48 36.39
CA LEU A 914 31.19 16.44 37.59
C LEU A 914 30.74 17.41 38.68
N SER A 915 30.09 18.52 38.35
CA SER A 915 29.65 19.53 39.33
C SER A 915 28.25 19.31 39.90
N THR A 916 27.46 18.41 39.30
CA THR A 916 26.04 18.19 39.65
C THR A 916 25.77 16.80 40.23
N VAL A 917 26.79 16.18 40.85
CA VAL A 917 26.67 14.84 41.44
C VAL A 917 25.62 14.85 42.56
N HIS A 918 24.76 13.84 42.58
CA HIS A 918 23.64 13.69 43.51
C HIS A 918 23.57 12.26 44.07
N PRO A 919 23.18 12.08 45.35
CA PRO A 919 23.15 10.76 45.99
C PRO A 919 21.98 9.87 45.55
N ARG A 920 20.99 10.42 44.84
CA ARG A 920 19.76 9.72 44.42
C ARG A 920 19.55 9.86 42.91
N PHE A 921 18.88 8.88 42.31
CA PHE A 921 18.51 8.83 40.91
C PHE A 921 17.06 9.28 40.73
N GLY A 922 16.77 10.01 39.66
CA GLY A 922 15.42 10.49 39.34
C GLY A 922 15.28 12.01 39.25
N TRP A 923 14.06 12.50 39.48
CA TRP A 923 13.71 13.91 39.43
C TRP A 923 12.59 14.21 40.43
N HIS A 924 12.45 15.46 40.86
CA HIS A 924 11.45 15.82 41.88
C HIS A 924 9.99 15.77 41.38
N ARG A 925 9.78 15.59 40.08
CA ARG A 925 8.49 15.36 39.42
C ARG A 925 8.68 14.64 38.08
N ASP A 926 7.62 14.06 37.56
CA ASP A 926 7.67 13.49 36.21
C ASP A 926 7.81 14.61 35.17
N ASN A 927 8.59 14.34 34.12
CA ASN A 927 8.72 15.21 32.96
C ASN A 927 8.41 14.39 31.69
N TRP A 928 8.86 14.85 30.52
CA TRP A 928 8.45 14.28 29.24
C TRP A 928 9.66 13.91 28.39
N LEU A 929 9.56 12.76 27.72
CA LEU A 929 10.49 12.33 26.67
C LEU A 929 9.69 12.17 25.38
N GLY A 930 9.79 13.16 24.50
CA GLY A 930 8.90 13.29 23.35
C GLY A 930 7.44 13.53 23.77
N ARG A 931 6.51 12.67 23.35
CA ARG A 931 5.07 12.75 23.72
C ARG A 931 4.70 11.86 24.91
N ARG A 932 5.67 11.22 25.58
CA ARG A 932 5.41 10.28 26.67
C ARG A 932 5.98 10.81 27.98
N ARG A 933 5.18 10.66 29.03
CA ARG A 933 5.59 10.97 30.40
C ARG A 933 6.78 10.09 30.78
N GLN A 934 7.77 10.64 31.46
CA GLN A 934 8.90 9.93 32.04
C GLN A 934 8.66 9.83 33.55
N GLU A 935 8.64 8.62 34.07
CA GLU A 935 8.50 8.36 35.50
C GLU A 935 9.84 8.66 36.20
N ASN A 936 9.81 9.56 37.17
CA ASN A 936 11.01 10.11 37.77
C ASN A 936 11.07 9.96 39.30
N THR A 937 10.30 9.04 39.88
CA THR A 937 10.31 8.77 41.32
C THR A 937 11.75 8.61 41.85
N TRP A 938 12.11 9.37 42.87
CA TRP A 938 13.46 9.30 43.43
C TRP A 938 13.79 7.92 44.00
N ASP A 939 14.97 7.40 43.66
CA ASP A 939 15.50 6.12 44.12
C ASP A 939 16.95 6.27 44.62
N ASP A 940 17.34 5.41 45.56
CA ASP A 940 18.70 5.37 46.11
C ASP A 940 19.57 4.33 45.37
N ASP A 941 18.97 3.39 44.63
CA ASP A 941 19.62 2.38 43.80
C ASP A 941 19.49 2.73 42.31
N GLY A 942 20.59 3.13 41.69
CA GLY A 942 20.63 3.47 40.27
C GLY A 942 20.34 2.32 39.32
N PHE A 943 20.63 1.07 39.71
CA PHE A 943 20.33 -0.11 38.90
C PHE A 943 18.83 -0.41 38.93
N ALA A 944 18.20 -0.36 40.11
CA ALA A 944 16.76 -0.51 40.25
C ALA A 944 16.01 0.58 39.48
N PHE A 945 16.43 1.84 39.65
CA PHE A 945 15.84 2.96 38.92
C PHE A 945 15.94 2.79 37.40
N PHE A 946 17.10 2.39 36.89
CA PHE A 946 17.30 2.19 35.44
C PHE A 946 16.47 1.01 34.91
N ALA A 947 16.45 -0.11 35.63
CA ALA A 947 15.63 -1.27 35.26
C ALA A 947 14.15 -0.91 35.21
N GLU A 948 13.59 -0.40 36.31
CA GLU A 948 12.14 -0.21 36.44
C GLU A 948 11.66 0.97 35.61
N HIS A 949 12.29 2.14 35.76
CA HIS A 949 11.77 3.40 35.22
C HIS A 949 12.36 3.82 33.87
N ARG A 950 13.38 3.12 33.34
CA ARG A 950 13.97 3.44 32.02
C ARG A 950 13.85 2.31 31.01
N LEU A 951 13.83 1.05 31.46
CA LEU A 951 13.72 -0.11 30.58
C LEU A 951 12.32 -0.76 30.66
N LEU A 952 11.97 -1.31 31.82
CA LEU A 952 10.78 -2.17 31.99
C LEU A 952 9.47 -1.40 31.87
N ARG A 953 9.42 -0.11 32.24
CA ARG A 953 8.19 0.71 32.09
C ARG A 953 7.60 0.70 30.68
N TRP A 954 8.44 0.49 29.65
CA TRP A 954 8.00 0.52 28.27
C TRP A 954 7.31 -0.79 27.84
N MET A 955 7.42 -1.85 28.64
CA MET A 955 6.93 -3.17 28.28
C MET A 955 5.42 -3.25 28.14
N THR A 956 4.67 -2.34 28.77
CA THR A 956 3.21 -2.26 28.68
C THR A 956 2.73 -1.33 27.57
N GLU A 957 3.64 -0.63 26.87
CA GLU A 957 3.25 0.24 25.77
C GLU A 957 2.85 -0.61 24.56
N PRO A 958 1.66 -0.39 23.97
CA PRO A 958 1.12 -1.28 22.92
C PRO A 958 2.04 -1.53 21.74
N ARG A 959 2.87 -0.53 21.37
CA ARG A 959 3.82 -0.63 20.27
C ARG A 959 5.04 -1.48 20.61
N VAL A 960 5.53 -1.38 21.84
CA VAL A 960 6.65 -2.19 22.33
C VAL A 960 6.20 -3.65 22.48
N GLU A 961 4.99 -3.88 23.01
CA GLU A 961 4.38 -5.21 23.07
C GLU A 961 4.20 -5.84 21.69
N ALA A 962 3.80 -5.04 20.70
CA ALA A 962 3.62 -5.48 19.32
C ALA A 962 4.94 -5.83 18.62
N ALA A 963 6.03 -5.17 18.99
CA ALA A 963 7.33 -5.31 18.33
C ALA A 963 8.26 -6.32 19.03
N LEU A 964 8.18 -6.49 20.35
CA LEU A 964 9.04 -7.39 21.12
C LEU A 964 8.30 -8.68 21.53
N GLY A 965 8.79 -9.81 21.02
CA GLY A 965 8.23 -11.13 21.32
C GLY A 965 8.45 -11.54 22.78
N THR A 966 7.81 -12.63 23.20
CA THR A 966 7.95 -13.14 24.58
C THR A 966 9.40 -13.41 24.98
N ARG A 967 10.22 -13.94 24.06
CA ARG A 967 11.64 -14.20 24.31
C ARG A 967 12.45 -12.92 24.51
N ASP A 968 12.11 -11.85 23.81
CA ASP A 968 12.79 -10.56 23.93
C ASP A 968 12.47 -9.90 25.27
N ARG A 969 11.21 -9.97 25.68
CA ARG A 969 10.76 -9.44 26.98
C ARG A 969 11.43 -10.17 28.15
N VAL A 970 11.49 -11.50 28.11
CA VAL A 970 12.22 -12.28 29.13
C VAL A 970 13.73 -11.97 29.10
N ALA A 971 14.33 -11.78 27.92
CA ALA A 971 15.72 -11.38 27.81
C ALA A 971 15.98 -9.98 28.40
N LEU A 972 15.05 -9.04 28.23
CA LEU A 972 15.13 -7.70 28.81
C LEU A 972 15.04 -7.76 30.34
N GLU A 973 14.13 -8.54 30.91
CA GLU A 973 14.03 -8.78 32.36
C GLU A 973 15.33 -9.37 32.93
N ARG A 974 15.91 -10.36 32.23
CA ARG A 974 17.20 -10.96 32.61
C ARG A 974 18.35 -9.95 32.55
N LEU A 975 18.41 -9.14 31.50
CA LEU A 975 19.37 -8.05 31.39
C LEU A 975 19.23 -7.09 32.57
N CYS A 976 18.00 -6.71 32.93
CA CYS A 976 17.73 -5.82 34.07
C CYS A 976 18.26 -6.41 35.39
N HIS A 977 18.06 -7.71 35.63
CA HIS A 977 18.58 -8.36 36.84
C HIS A 977 20.11 -8.40 36.91
N ARG A 978 20.79 -8.38 35.75
CA ARG A 978 22.25 -8.43 35.65
C ARG A 978 22.91 -7.06 35.51
N LEU A 979 22.16 -5.96 35.56
CA LEU A 979 22.73 -4.61 35.44
C LEU A 979 23.92 -4.34 36.39
N PRO A 980 23.93 -4.79 37.66
CA PRO A 980 25.09 -4.61 38.55
C PRO A 980 26.37 -5.34 38.09
N GLU A 981 26.25 -6.38 37.26
CA GLU A 981 27.40 -7.08 36.66
C GLU A 981 27.87 -6.39 35.37
N LEU A 982 26.95 -5.70 34.68
CA LEU A 982 27.14 -5.16 33.34
C LEU A 982 27.59 -3.70 33.35
N LEU A 983 27.16 -2.92 34.33
CA LEU A 983 27.40 -1.48 34.42
C LEU A 983 28.14 -1.12 35.72
N PRO A 984 29.09 -0.17 35.69
CA PRO A 984 29.81 0.23 36.89
C PRO A 984 28.91 1.04 37.84
N GLU A 985 29.08 0.84 39.14
CA GLU A 985 28.42 1.67 40.16
C GLU A 985 29.05 3.08 40.15
N ARG A 986 28.25 4.08 39.80
CA ARG A 986 28.63 5.49 39.73
C ARG A 986 27.52 6.34 40.33
N PRO A 987 27.83 7.48 40.97
CA PRO A 987 26.81 8.36 41.49
C PRO A 987 26.01 9.01 40.35
N ALA A 988 24.78 9.43 40.63
CA ALA A 988 23.97 10.15 39.67
C ALA A 988 24.53 11.57 39.46
N CYS A 989 24.37 12.13 38.26
CA CYS A 989 24.59 13.54 37.96
C CYS A 989 23.46 14.09 37.09
N LEU A 990 23.35 15.40 36.96
CA LEU A 990 22.36 16.01 36.08
C LEU A 990 22.68 15.62 34.63
N THR A 991 21.73 15.02 33.93
CA THR A 991 21.84 14.66 32.51
C THR A 991 20.88 15.49 31.65
N HIS A 992 21.21 15.69 30.39
CA HIS A 992 20.28 16.24 29.40
C HIS A 992 19.11 15.28 29.14
N GLY A 993 19.39 13.97 29.10
CA GLY A 993 18.37 12.91 29.06
C GLY A 993 17.73 12.65 27.70
N ASP A 994 17.86 13.55 26.71
CA ASP A 994 17.51 13.32 25.30
C ASP A 994 18.55 13.95 24.34
N LEU A 995 19.83 13.65 24.53
CA LEU A 995 20.93 14.37 23.89
C LEU A 995 21.21 13.91 22.45
N TRP A 996 20.25 14.14 21.56
CA TRP A 996 20.47 13.97 20.11
C TRP A 996 21.53 14.95 19.62
N THR A 997 22.28 14.55 18.59
CA THR A 997 23.23 15.46 17.93
C THR A 997 22.56 16.72 17.37
N GLN A 998 21.24 16.68 17.08
CA GLN A 998 20.44 17.82 16.65
C GLN A 998 20.04 18.75 17.82
N ASN A 999 20.05 18.25 19.06
CA ASN A 999 19.77 19.02 20.27
C ASN A 999 20.99 19.81 20.76
N LEU A 1000 22.13 19.65 20.08
CA LEU A 1000 23.34 20.46 20.27
C LEU A 1000 23.37 21.60 19.24
N MET A 1001 23.27 22.82 19.74
CA MET A 1001 23.25 24.06 18.97
C MET A 1001 24.42 24.97 19.38
N ALA A 1002 24.56 26.12 18.72
CA ALA A 1002 25.54 27.13 19.10
C ALA A 1002 24.86 28.44 19.54
N THR A 1003 25.41 29.07 20.57
CA THR A 1003 25.07 30.45 20.90
C THR A 1003 25.54 31.42 19.80
N PRO A 1004 25.05 32.68 19.78
CA PRO A 1004 25.52 33.68 18.81
C PRO A 1004 27.03 33.93 18.80
N ASP A 1005 27.70 33.73 19.93
CA ASP A 1005 29.15 33.81 20.12
C ASP A 1005 29.89 32.47 19.88
N GLY A 1006 29.17 31.43 19.43
CA GLY A 1006 29.76 30.17 18.96
C GLY A 1006 29.96 29.09 20.03
N ARG A 1007 29.51 29.32 21.27
CA ARG A 1007 29.64 28.34 22.36
C ARG A 1007 28.59 27.22 22.23
N PRO A 1008 28.90 26.00 22.69
CA PRO A 1008 27.93 24.90 22.75
C PRO A 1008 26.71 25.24 23.60
N ALA A 1009 25.52 24.97 23.07
CA ALA A 1009 24.23 25.16 23.74
C ALA A 1009 23.31 23.94 23.57
N LEU A 1010 22.47 23.68 24.55
CA LEU A 1010 21.53 22.55 24.56
C LEU A 1010 20.07 23.03 24.43
N ILE A 1011 19.26 22.24 23.72
CA ILE A 1011 17.82 22.45 23.51
C ILE A 1011 17.05 21.14 23.71
N ASP A 1012 15.74 21.24 23.92
CA ASP A 1012 14.80 20.10 24.04
C ASP A 1012 15.21 19.05 25.10
N PRO A 1013 15.38 19.45 26.39
CA PRO A 1013 15.88 18.56 27.42
C PRO A 1013 14.80 17.68 28.06
N ALA A 1014 15.21 16.48 28.49
CA ALA A 1014 14.44 15.57 29.34
C ALA A 1014 15.24 15.28 30.63
N VAL A 1015 15.54 16.33 31.39
CA VAL A 1015 16.50 16.29 32.50
C VAL A 1015 16.13 15.30 33.59
N SER A 1016 17.12 14.57 34.09
CA SER A 1016 17.01 13.79 35.33
C SER A 1016 18.39 13.56 35.93
N TYR A 1017 18.46 13.20 37.21
CA TYR A 1017 19.70 12.74 37.82
C TYR A 1017 19.92 11.26 37.48
N MET A 1018 20.94 10.99 36.67
CA MET A 1018 21.27 9.68 36.12
C MET A 1018 22.78 9.51 35.92
N TRP A 1019 23.23 8.33 35.50
CA TRP A 1019 24.62 8.15 35.06
C TRP A 1019 24.93 9.03 33.85
N ALA A 1020 26.10 9.68 33.87
CA ALA A 1020 26.59 10.53 32.77
C ALA A 1020 26.60 9.81 31.41
N GLU A 1021 26.79 8.50 31.45
CA GLU A 1021 26.78 7.58 30.32
C GLU A 1021 25.45 7.59 29.54
N VAL A 1022 24.35 8.06 30.14
CA VAL A 1022 23.07 8.27 29.45
C VAL A 1022 23.19 9.24 28.28
N ASP A 1023 23.90 10.35 28.48
CA ASP A 1023 24.12 11.36 27.44
C ASP A 1023 25.17 10.89 26.42
N LEU A 1024 26.20 10.16 26.89
CA LEU A 1024 27.24 9.59 26.03
C LEU A 1024 26.71 8.49 25.10
N ALA A 1025 25.89 7.59 25.64
CA ALA A 1025 25.30 6.47 24.90
C ALA A 1025 24.46 7.00 23.75
N HIS A 1026 23.72 8.07 24.00
CA HIS A 1026 22.89 8.71 22.98
C HIS A 1026 23.72 9.27 21.86
N LEU A 1027 24.71 10.12 22.15
CA LEU A 1027 25.61 10.67 21.13
C LEU A 1027 26.39 9.60 20.39
N TRP A 1028 26.81 8.52 21.06
CA TRP A 1028 27.66 7.48 20.48
C TRP A 1028 26.89 6.58 19.50
N THR A 1029 25.70 6.14 19.90
CA THR A 1029 24.92 5.14 19.16
C THR A 1029 24.12 5.72 18.00
N THR A 1030 23.88 7.03 17.99
CA THR A 1030 23.13 7.71 16.90
C THR A 1030 24.02 8.16 15.74
N SER A 1031 25.16 7.51 15.52
CA SER A 1031 26.11 7.83 14.43
C SER A 1031 26.45 9.33 14.35
N PRO A 1032 27.14 9.89 15.36
CA PRO A 1032 27.49 11.30 15.38
C PRO A 1032 28.48 11.61 14.23
N PRO A 1033 28.57 12.87 13.78
CA PRO A 1033 29.44 13.21 12.66
C PRO A 1033 30.91 12.98 13.02
N PRO A 1034 31.81 12.79 12.03
CA PRO A 1034 33.19 12.36 12.26
C PRO A 1034 33.97 13.24 13.26
N GLU A 1035 33.74 14.55 13.24
CA GLU A 1035 34.41 15.51 14.13
C GLU A 1035 34.04 15.33 15.61
N ALA A 1036 32.92 14.66 15.93
CA ALA A 1036 32.52 14.34 17.29
C ALA A 1036 33.43 13.29 17.96
N LYS A 1037 34.31 12.62 17.21
CA LYS A 1037 35.29 11.70 17.80
C LYS A 1037 36.20 12.40 18.81
N ARG A 1038 36.54 13.67 18.56
CA ARG A 1038 37.36 14.48 19.47
C ARG A 1038 36.68 14.67 20.83
N PHE A 1039 35.36 14.86 20.84
CA PHE A 1039 34.57 14.99 22.06
C PHE A 1039 34.77 13.79 23.00
N PHE A 1040 34.63 12.56 22.51
CA PHE A 1040 34.74 11.37 23.37
C PHE A 1040 36.14 11.17 23.94
N ALA A 1041 37.19 11.53 23.18
CA ALA A 1041 38.57 11.44 23.66
C ALA A 1041 38.82 12.43 24.81
N VAL A 1042 38.42 13.70 24.62
CA VAL A 1042 38.59 14.75 25.62
C VAL A 1042 37.71 14.49 26.85
N TYR A 1043 36.45 14.10 26.64
CA TYR A 1043 35.53 13.79 27.73
C TYR A 1043 36.05 12.63 28.60
N ALA A 1044 36.61 11.58 27.97
CA ALA A 1044 37.19 10.46 28.70
C ALA A 1044 38.39 10.87 29.56
N GLU A 1045 39.27 11.73 29.03
CA GLU A 1045 40.41 12.30 29.76
C GLU A 1045 39.97 13.14 30.98
N LEU A 1046 38.93 13.96 30.80
CA LEU A 1046 38.44 14.86 31.86
C LEU A 1046 37.72 14.12 32.99
N THR A 1047 37.01 13.03 32.67
CA THR A 1047 36.13 12.33 33.61
C THR A 1047 36.70 11.02 34.15
N GLY A 1048 37.81 10.54 33.61
CA GLY A 1048 38.36 9.22 33.95
C GLY A 1048 37.45 8.08 33.49
N LEU A 1049 36.86 8.21 32.30
CA LEU A 1049 35.99 7.19 31.73
C LEU A 1049 36.80 5.90 31.47
N ASP A 1050 36.31 4.76 31.96
CA ASP A 1050 37.08 3.52 31.99
C ASP A 1050 37.06 2.77 30.65
N ASP A 1051 38.11 2.01 30.33
CA ASP A 1051 38.36 1.48 28.98
C ASP A 1051 37.20 0.72 28.33
N GLY A 1052 36.36 0.06 29.12
CA GLY A 1052 35.20 -0.73 28.67
C GLY A 1052 33.89 0.06 28.45
N TRP A 1053 33.90 1.39 28.55
CA TRP A 1053 32.66 2.19 28.47
C TRP A 1053 31.91 2.01 27.15
N ARG A 1054 32.62 1.88 26.02
CA ARG A 1054 32.01 1.76 24.68
C ARG A 1054 31.13 0.53 24.53
N ASP A 1055 31.56 -0.58 25.10
CA ASP A 1055 30.85 -1.87 24.98
C ASP A 1055 29.50 -1.86 25.71
N ARG A 1056 29.31 -0.92 26.65
CA ARG A 1056 28.10 -0.78 27.46
C ARG A 1056 27.10 0.24 26.90
N MET A 1057 27.52 1.09 25.97
CA MET A 1057 26.64 2.11 25.38
C MET A 1057 25.37 1.52 24.74
N PRO A 1058 25.40 0.39 24.01
CA PRO A 1058 24.18 -0.22 23.48
C PRO A 1058 23.17 -0.64 24.55
N ILE A 1059 23.64 -1.10 25.72
CA ILE A 1059 22.79 -1.49 26.86
C ILE A 1059 22.09 -0.24 27.42
N ILE A 1060 22.85 0.83 27.65
CA ILE A 1060 22.30 2.08 28.20
C ILE A 1060 21.32 2.73 27.20
N GLN A 1061 21.60 2.63 25.89
CA GLN A 1061 20.75 3.18 24.85
C GLN A 1061 19.42 2.41 24.66
N LEU A 1062 19.26 1.21 25.23
CA LEU A 1062 17.97 0.51 25.20
C LEU A 1062 16.83 1.39 25.70
N ARG A 1063 17.07 2.26 26.70
CA ARG A 1063 16.06 3.22 27.18
C ARG A 1063 15.46 4.06 26.05
N GLN A 1064 16.29 4.47 25.09
CA GLN A 1064 15.90 5.38 24.02
C GLN A 1064 15.27 4.61 22.87
N HIS A 1065 15.82 3.46 22.50
CA HIS A 1065 15.22 2.63 21.46
C HIS A 1065 13.82 2.16 21.89
N LEU A 1066 13.63 1.78 23.16
CA LEU A 1066 12.31 1.46 23.71
C LEU A 1066 11.38 2.68 23.70
N ALA A 1067 11.90 3.87 24.05
CA ALA A 1067 11.14 5.11 24.00
C ALA A 1067 10.68 5.48 22.58
N VAL A 1068 11.56 5.32 21.59
CA VAL A 1068 11.27 5.57 20.17
C VAL A 1068 10.21 4.58 19.69
N LEU A 1069 10.37 3.29 20.00
CA LEU A 1069 9.43 2.23 19.63
C LEU A 1069 8.05 2.44 20.26
N ALA A 1070 7.99 2.97 21.49
CA ALA A 1070 6.73 3.32 22.15
C ALA A 1070 5.99 4.53 21.53
N GLN A 1071 6.71 5.39 20.79
CA GLN A 1071 6.24 6.70 20.32
C GLN A 1071 6.04 6.80 18.81
N PHE A 1072 6.86 6.11 18.04
CA PHE A 1072 6.91 6.21 16.58
C PHE A 1072 6.71 4.83 15.94
N ASP A 1073 6.44 4.81 14.64
CA ASP A 1073 6.46 3.57 13.87
C ASP A 1073 7.93 3.16 13.69
N ASP A 1074 8.23 1.85 13.59
CA ASP A 1074 9.60 1.32 13.61
C ASP A 1074 10.33 1.48 12.27
N ASP A 1075 10.27 2.67 11.67
CA ASP A 1075 10.93 2.97 10.40
C ASP A 1075 12.47 3.10 10.53
N TRP A 1076 12.97 3.09 11.77
CA TRP A 1076 14.35 3.40 12.15
C TRP A 1076 15.13 2.15 12.59
N GLY A 1077 14.49 0.97 12.58
CA GLY A 1077 15.11 -0.29 13.01
C GLY A 1077 15.39 -0.36 14.51
N ALA A 1078 14.64 0.39 15.33
CA ALA A 1078 14.82 0.41 16.78
C ALA A 1078 14.53 -0.97 17.39
N ALA A 1079 13.53 -1.70 16.88
CA ALA A 1079 13.27 -3.06 17.37
C ALA A 1079 14.44 -4.01 17.08
N ASP A 1080 15.08 -3.88 15.91
CA ASP A 1080 16.22 -4.73 15.56
C ASP A 1080 17.46 -4.41 16.40
N LEU A 1081 17.71 -3.12 16.69
CA LEU A 1081 18.77 -2.70 17.60
C LEU A 1081 18.52 -3.24 19.03
N ILE A 1082 17.28 -3.18 19.52
CA ILE A 1082 16.90 -3.78 20.81
C ILE A 1082 17.17 -5.29 20.80
N ARG A 1083 16.69 -5.99 19.77
CA ARG A 1083 16.87 -7.45 19.63
C ARG A 1083 18.34 -7.85 19.54
N ALA A 1084 19.17 -7.05 18.88
CA ALA A 1084 20.61 -7.28 18.78
C ALA A 1084 21.28 -7.18 20.15
N THR A 1085 20.98 -6.11 20.91
CA THR A 1085 21.51 -5.92 22.27
C THR A 1085 21.01 -6.99 23.25
N LEU A 1086 19.77 -7.46 23.09
CA LEU A 1086 19.18 -8.50 23.94
C LEU A 1086 19.60 -9.93 23.57
N ALA A 1087 20.21 -10.14 22.41
CA ALA A 1087 20.56 -11.48 21.92
C ALA A 1087 21.36 -12.34 22.92
N PRO A 1088 22.36 -11.81 23.66
CA PRO A 1088 23.11 -12.58 24.65
C PRO A 1088 22.30 -13.05 25.86
N PHE A 1089 21.14 -12.42 26.14
CA PHE A 1089 20.33 -12.69 27.33
C PHE A 1089 19.14 -13.65 27.06
N ARG A 1090 19.00 -14.12 25.81
CA ARG A 1090 17.92 -15.04 25.40
C ARG A 1090 18.15 -16.49 25.83
N THR A 1091 19.39 -16.90 26.07
CA THR A 1091 19.74 -18.25 26.55
C THR A 1091 19.74 -18.29 28.08
N SER A 1092 19.37 -19.43 28.64
CA SER A 1092 19.36 -19.65 30.10
C SER A 1092 20.71 -20.23 30.50
N ASP A 1093 21.69 -19.37 30.77
CA ASP A 1093 22.88 -19.74 31.55
C ASP A 1093 22.75 -19.17 32.96
#